data_AF-A0A0P1AIM9-F1
#
_entry.id   AF-A0A0P1AIM9-F1
#
_cell.length_a   1.000
_cell.length_b   1.000
_cell.length_c   1.000
_cell.angle_alpha   90.00
_cell.angle_beta   90.00
_cell.angle_gamma   90.00
#
_symmetry.space_group_name_H-M   'P 1'
#
loop_
_entity.id
_entity.type
_entity.pdbx_description
1 polymer ?
#
loop_
_entity_poly.entity_id
_entity_poly.type
_entity_poly.pdbx_seq_one_letter_code
_entity_poly.pdbx_strand_id
1 'polypeptide(L)'
;MLNAEKEELSFHENLLECCGSSRWAAEMHKRSPFQNIPELSQAADEVDALLTEEDWLEAFAAHPKIGRVKKPIKEWEAQEQMATKNADEATLDRLEELNDAYYKKFGFIYIVCATGKSASEMLRILESRLHNSREDELVIAAGEQSKITKIRLKKLSSRVLTSKFGLMPHVPEELARKLRVAGQGHVLKFDDANKLVASEGQELTAELESLDLELLQKIFKASTSSKALETNNIEPLESYDLLEECSIEEKQRWEDRGFEAISQGQLCALVLSGGQGTRLGFAGPKGMYNVGLPSEKSLFQLFAERLLALEALVAQKYPMQSRDTIQIMFYVMTSKMNHNTTVEFFENHNFFGLKKSQMFFFPQGTLPCLTLEGKLILENTHKLAVASDGNGGIYKALKTSGALTRLQGHGVKYIHVFSVDNALCKVADPVFIGYCIDKQADCGNKVVWKSRPDENVGVVAKRNGAYCVVEYTELNDTASKQIDPATGKLSFGAANICNHFFTVDFLTDVVLPNLSLEYHVAHKKIAMADDSGATFTPTENSGIKLESFIFDVFTLSSKMAVLSVPRKTEFAPVKNPPRFPTDSPDSARRMIHEEGKSWLVNAASSILDSSDELANFERKLEEAICIEISPLVSYNGEGLSTHVNFLIKNFLRDIIRLESSKFMANANSVPASLRKTYEKAGQSHVFRFIDAGKINAHEACELVEDLRQYDPHQIAALFDRSVKAESVMNVDADEIAPLEDDAVQQLSETAPEIMTKWLDLGLEAVANGTIGALILSGGQGTRLGFAGPKGMYDIGLPSGRSLFEIFALRIRKVQELAQTRFMLPKAPSIMLLIMTSAMNHESIVSFFHEMNYFGLSRDQVHFFSQGTLPCFTNDGKFILETASQLARASDGNSGIYSALKRSKILDLLCTRNVKHLHVFSVDNVLCKVADPAFIGYCIDQDADCGIKVVWKTRPDENVGVVAKRNGKYCVLEYSELDRAASERVNPTSGKLSFGAANICNHLFRIDFLKRCCNQTDPNYHVARKKISYVDDKGTKTITPMSNTGIKLESFIFDVFPFSQSFKVLGVTREDEFAPVKNAPGAVSDSPLTARQLVFQQCKRWLLEAGATFIDNESDSICEISPLLSYNGEGLEELASTKSPIQLPVVLDRT
;
A
#
# COMPACT_ATOMS: atom_id res chain seq x y z
N MET A 1 66.60 -0.86 -35.76
CA MET A 1 66.17 -0.13 -36.97
C MET A 1 65.07 -0.89 -37.72
N LEU A 2 65.25 -2.17 -38.08
CA LEU A 2 64.25 -2.98 -38.80
C LEU A 2 62.84 -3.13 -38.15
N ASN A 3 62.69 -3.04 -36.82
CA ASN A 3 61.36 -3.07 -36.16
C ASN A 3 60.65 -1.70 -36.16
N ALA A 4 61.40 -0.59 -36.09
CA ALA A 4 60.82 0.76 -36.09
C ALA A 4 60.28 1.14 -37.47
N GLU A 5 60.99 0.79 -38.55
CA GLU A 5 60.52 0.99 -39.93
C GLU A 5 59.29 0.12 -40.25
N LYS A 6 59.20 -1.11 -39.71
CA LYS A 6 58.01 -1.97 -39.83
C LYS A 6 56.79 -1.42 -39.08
N GLU A 7 57.02 -0.77 -37.94
CA GLU A 7 55.97 -0.14 -37.13
C GLU A 7 55.49 1.21 -37.69
N GLU A 8 56.36 1.97 -38.37
CA GLU A 8 55.98 3.19 -39.08
C GLU A 8 55.10 2.90 -40.31
N LEU A 9 55.43 1.86 -41.09
CA LEU A 9 54.63 1.39 -42.21
C LEU A 9 53.21 0.93 -41.76
N SER A 10 53.11 0.28 -40.60
CA SER A 10 51.84 -0.19 -40.04
C SER A 10 50.86 0.94 -39.64
N PHE A 11 51.35 2.08 -39.13
CA PHE A 11 50.46 3.16 -38.68
C PHE A 11 49.85 3.93 -39.86
N HIS A 12 50.64 4.20 -40.90
CA HIS A 12 50.15 4.82 -42.13
C HIS A 12 49.08 3.95 -42.82
N GLU A 13 49.30 2.64 -42.90
CA GLU A 13 48.33 1.69 -43.46
C GLU A 13 47.00 1.69 -42.67
N ASN A 14 47.06 1.72 -41.34
CA ASN A 14 45.86 1.80 -40.50
C ASN A 14 45.09 3.13 -40.65
N LEU A 15 45.80 4.25 -40.84
CA LEU A 15 45.19 5.55 -41.14
C LEU A 15 44.52 5.53 -42.52
N LEU A 16 45.14 4.89 -43.50
CA LEU A 16 44.57 4.70 -44.84
C LEU A 16 43.30 3.85 -44.80
N GLU A 17 43.23 2.82 -43.95
CA GLU A 17 41.98 2.07 -43.74
C GLU A 17 40.86 2.88 -43.08
N CYS A 18 41.20 3.93 -42.31
CA CYS A 18 40.19 4.77 -41.66
C CYS A 18 39.52 5.75 -42.64
N CYS A 19 40.28 6.39 -43.53
CA CYS A 19 39.77 7.45 -44.41
C CYS A 19 39.71 7.06 -45.89
N GLY A 20 40.64 6.24 -46.37
CA GLY A 20 40.76 5.89 -47.79
C GLY A 20 41.56 6.88 -48.64
N SER A 21 41.74 8.13 -48.19
CA SER A 21 42.62 9.11 -48.86
C SER A 21 44.08 8.92 -48.47
N SER A 22 44.94 8.80 -49.49
CA SER A 22 46.39 8.69 -49.35
C SER A 22 46.99 9.96 -48.77
N ARG A 23 46.50 11.13 -49.20
CA ARG A 23 46.95 12.43 -48.69
C ARG A 23 46.56 12.63 -47.23
N TRP A 24 45.33 12.28 -46.86
CA TRP A 24 44.86 12.36 -45.48
C TRP A 24 45.71 11.49 -44.55
N ALA A 25 45.98 10.24 -44.95
CA ALA A 25 46.80 9.32 -44.17
C ALA A 25 48.23 9.83 -44.01
N ALA A 26 48.83 10.39 -45.07
CA ALA A 26 50.17 10.96 -45.03
C ALA A 26 50.27 12.20 -44.11
N GLU A 27 49.30 13.12 -44.17
CA GLU A 27 49.28 14.31 -43.32
C GLU A 27 48.99 13.99 -41.84
N MET A 28 48.10 13.04 -41.57
CA MET A 28 47.89 12.52 -40.22
C MET A 28 49.13 11.80 -39.68
N HIS A 29 49.85 11.06 -40.53
CA HIS A 29 51.09 10.39 -40.16
C HIS A 29 52.20 11.38 -39.78
N LYS A 30 52.34 12.50 -40.52
CA LYS A 30 53.31 13.58 -40.21
C LYS A 30 53.06 14.24 -38.86
N ARG A 31 51.81 14.27 -38.39
CA ARG A 31 51.41 14.88 -37.11
C ARG A 31 51.48 13.90 -35.93
N SER A 32 51.81 12.63 -36.19
CA SER A 32 52.12 11.64 -35.17
C SER A 32 53.47 11.93 -34.51
N PRO A 33 53.66 11.66 -33.20
CA PRO A 33 52.71 11.04 -32.28
C PRO A 33 51.69 12.00 -31.66
N PHE A 34 50.47 11.50 -31.43
CA PHE A 34 49.41 12.18 -30.67
C PHE A 34 49.41 11.71 -29.21
N GLN A 35 49.22 12.62 -28.26
CA GLN A 35 49.26 12.31 -26.83
C GLN A 35 47.93 11.79 -26.27
N ASN A 36 46.80 12.16 -26.89
CA ASN A 36 45.47 11.75 -26.44
C ASN A 36 44.45 11.77 -27.59
N ILE A 37 43.28 11.17 -27.35
CA ILE A 37 42.18 11.08 -28.34
C ILE A 37 41.66 12.47 -28.77
N PRO A 38 41.52 13.47 -27.88
CA PRO A 38 41.18 14.84 -28.29
C PRO A 38 42.16 15.42 -29.31
N GLU A 39 43.47 15.28 -29.10
CA GLU A 39 44.50 15.77 -30.02
C GLU A 39 44.47 15.05 -31.37
N LEU A 40 44.29 13.72 -31.37
CA LEU A 40 44.11 12.94 -32.60
C LEU A 40 42.85 13.38 -33.37
N SER A 41 41.75 13.65 -32.66
CA SER A 41 40.48 14.07 -33.26
C SER A 41 40.58 15.49 -33.84
N GLN A 42 41.24 16.39 -33.12
CA GLN A 42 41.50 17.75 -33.58
C GLN A 42 42.41 17.76 -34.82
N ALA A 43 43.47 16.95 -34.83
CA ALA A 43 44.35 16.83 -35.99
C ALA A 43 43.60 16.28 -37.22
N ALA A 44 42.67 15.33 -37.04
CA ALA A 44 41.83 14.83 -38.12
C ALA A 44 40.94 15.94 -38.71
N ASP A 45 40.33 16.77 -37.87
CA ASP A 45 39.53 17.94 -38.31
C ASP A 45 40.37 18.95 -39.10
N GLU A 46 41.60 19.20 -38.65
CA GLU A 46 42.52 20.11 -39.34
C GLU A 46 43.06 19.54 -40.65
N VAL A 47 43.22 18.23 -40.78
CA VAL A 47 43.67 17.57 -42.03
C VAL A 47 42.51 17.45 -43.02
N ASP A 48 41.28 17.19 -42.57
CA ASP A 48 40.08 17.20 -43.41
C ASP A 48 39.93 18.53 -44.15
N ALA A 49 40.24 19.65 -43.49
CA ALA A 49 40.22 20.99 -44.08
C ALA A 49 41.29 21.22 -45.18
N LEU A 50 42.29 20.36 -45.30
CA LEU A 50 43.37 20.44 -46.30
C LEU A 50 43.12 19.59 -47.54
N LEU A 51 42.06 18.76 -47.53
CA LEU A 51 41.75 17.86 -48.63
C LEU A 51 41.10 18.59 -49.81
N THR A 52 41.55 18.24 -51.01
CA THR A 52 40.97 18.68 -52.27
C THR A 52 39.86 17.74 -52.74
N GLU A 53 39.14 18.11 -53.79
CA GLU A 53 38.13 17.24 -54.41
C GLU A 53 38.71 15.87 -54.80
N GLU A 54 39.91 15.82 -55.37
CA GLU A 54 40.57 14.55 -55.75
C GLU A 54 40.80 13.64 -54.53
N ASP A 55 41.20 14.23 -53.39
CA ASP A 55 41.45 13.50 -52.15
C ASP A 55 40.15 12.94 -51.55
N TRP A 56 39.05 13.71 -51.63
CA TRP A 56 37.73 13.24 -51.19
C TRP A 56 37.17 12.15 -52.09
N LEU A 57 37.34 12.26 -53.41
CA LEU A 57 36.92 11.23 -54.36
C LEU A 57 37.69 9.91 -54.15
N GLU A 58 38.99 10.00 -53.83
CA GLU A 58 39.80 8.85 -53.44
C GLU A 58 39.24 8.20 -52.16
N ALA A 59 38.94 9.01 -51.14
CA ALA A 59 38.33 8.52 -49.90
C ALA A 59 36.97 7.85 -50.15
N PHE A 60 36.12 8.42 -51.00
CA PHE A 60 34.81 7.85 -51.31
C PHE A 60 34.91 6.51 -52.06
N ALA A 61 35.85 6.40 -53.01
CA ALA A 61 36.06 5.18 -53.78
C ALA A 61 36.49 3.98 -52.91
N ALA A 62 37.02 4.23 -51.71
CA ALA A 62 37.38 3.20 -50.74
C ALA A 62 36.18 2.57 -50.00
N HIS A 63 34.94 3.06 -50.20
CA HIS A 63 33.76 2.49 -49.56
C HIS A 63 32.96 1.59 -50.49
N PRO A 64 32.31 0.54 -49.94
CA PRO A 64 31.32 -0.22 -50.68
C PRO A 64 30.03 0.59 -50.89
N LYS A 65 29.33 0.37 -52.00
CA LYS A 65 27.98 0.92 -52.22
C LYS A 65 27.00 0.42 -51.15
N ILE A 66 26.19 1.31 -50.57
CA ILE A 66 25.15 0.97 -49.59
C ILE A 66 23.96 0.30 -50.30
N GLY A 67 23.63 -0.94 -49.94
CA GLY A 67 22.56 -1.72 -50.61
C GLY A 67 22.66 -3.23 -50.42
N ARG A 68 22.24 -4.02 -51.43
CA ARG A 68 22.28 -5.50 -51.40
C ARG A 68 23.73 -6.00 -51.30
N VAL A 69 24.05 -6.71 -50.21
CA VAL A 69 25.36 -7.32 -49.99
C VAL A 69 25.55 -8.54 -50.91
N LYS A 70 26.42 -8.42 -51.93
CA LYS A 70 26.69 -9.51 -52.89
C LYS A 70 27.97 -10.33 -52.60
N LYS A 71 28.80 -9.95 -51.60
CA LYS A 71 30.06 -10.65 -51.19
C LYS A 71 30.38 -10.45 -49.69
N PRO A 72 31.22 -11.31 -49.06
CA PRO A 72 31.77 -11.05 -47.73
C PRO A 72 32.67 -9.80 -47.75
N ILE A 73 32.46 -8.91 -46.79
CA ILE A 73 33.08 -7.57 -46.68
C ILE A 73 33.91 -7.51 -45.38
N LYS A 74 34.92 -6.63 -45.24
CA LYS A 74 35.74 -6.53 -44.00
C LYS A 74 34.86 -6.15 -42.79
N GLU A 75 35.36 -6.41 -41.58
CA GLU A 75 34.60 -6.32 -40.31
C GLU A 75 33.96 -4.93 -40.05
N TRP A 76 34.60 -3.84 -40.48
CA TRP A 76 34.06 -2.48 -40.36
C TRP A 76 33.03 -2.12 -41.45
N GLU A 77 33.21 -2.65 -42.66
CA GLU A 77 32.27 -2.49 -43.78
C GLU A 77 30.94 -3.24 -43.52
N ALA A 78 30.99 -4.32 -42.73
CA ALA A 78 29.80 -5.06 -42.30
C ALA A 78 28.87 -4.22 -41.40
N GLN A 79 29.41 -3.32 -40.56
CA GLN A 79 28.64 -2.44 -39.67
C GLN A 79 27.90 -1.33 -40.42
N GLU A 80 28.50 -0.81 -41.48
CA GLU A 80 27.90 0.24 -42.33
C GLU A 80 26.74 -0.30 -43.20
N GLN A 81 26.70 -1.63 -43.41
CA GLN A 81 25.62 -2.35 -44.10
C GLN A 81 24.65 -3.06 -43.14
N MET A 82 24.85 -2.97 -41.81
CA MET A 82 23.93 -3.62 -40.85
C MET A 82 22.50 -3.07 -40.92
N ALA A 83 22.36 -1.80 -41.28
CA ALA A 83 21.06 -1.14 -41.39
C ALA A 83 20.20 -1.66 -42.57
N THR A 84 20.80 -2.30 -43.57
CA THR A 84 20.11 -2.88 -44.75
C THR A 84 19.80 -4.37 -44.60
N LYS A 85 20.32 -5.05 -43.56
CA LYS A 85 20.14 -6.50 -43.33
C LYS A 85 18.69 -6.95 -43.14
N ASN A 86 17.84 -6.09 -42.58
CA ASN A 86 16.43 -6.38 -42.26
C ASN A 86 15.45 -5.51 -43.06
N ALA A 87 15.91 -4.82 -44.11
CA ALA A 87 15.07 -3.98 -44.95
C ALA A 87 14.24 -4.84 -45.92
N ASP A 88 13.03 -4.41 -46.24
CA ASP A 88 12.20 -5.06 -47.27
C ASP A 88 12.83 -4.94 -48.67
N GLU A 89 12.49 -5.88 -49.57
CA GLU A 89 13.06 -5.93 -50.92
C GLU A 89 12.79 -4.65 -51.72
N ALA A 90 11.63 -4.00 -51.54
CA ALA A 90 11.28 -2.78 -52.25
C ALA A 90 12.19 -1.60 -51.86
N THR A 91 12.51 -1.46 -50.57
CA THR A 91 13.45 -0.46 -50.03
C THR A 91 14.86 -0.70 -50.56
N LEU A 92 15.29 -1.97 -50.65
CA LEU A 92 16.62 -2.33 -51.16
C LEU A 92 16.76 -2.07 -52.68
N ASP A 93 15.73 -2.41 -53.46
CA ASP A 93 15.71 -2.17 -54.89
C ASP A 93 15.70 -0.68 -55.21
N ARG A 94 14.92 0.10 -54.44
CA ARG A 94 14.90 1.56 -54.58
C ARG A 94 16.23 2.20 -54.18
N LEU A 95 16.89 1.70 -53.13
CA LEU A 95 18.24 2.14 -52.77
C LEU A 95 19.25 1.84 -53.89
N GLU A 96 19.21 0.65 -54.50
CA GLU A 96 20.11 0.29 -55.61
C GLU A 96 19.90 1.21 -56.82
N GLU A 97 18.65 1.42 -57.24
CA GLU A 97 18.28 2.32 -58.33
C GLU A 97 18.78 3.76 -58.09
N LEU A 98 18.53 4.30 -56.89
CA LEU A 98 18.90 5.67 -56.57
C LEU A 98 20.41 5.85 -56.34
N ASN A 99 21.12 4.82 -55.87
CA ASN A 99 22.59 4.85 -55.80
C ASN A 99 23.21 4.97 -57.20
N ASP A 100 22.66 4.26 -58.19
CA ASP A 100 23.13 4.35 -59.58
C ASP A 100 22.78 5.70 -60.22
N ALA A 101 21.58 6.22 -59.94
CA ALA A 101 21.19 7.58 -60.35
C ALA A 101 22.11 8.64 -59.72
N TYR A 102 22.46 8.47 -58.45
CA TYR A 102 23.35 9.35 -57.71
C TYR A 102 24.76 9.35 -58.30
N TYR A 103 25.33 8.16 -58.55
CA TYR A 103 26.65 8.04 -59.18
C TYR A 103 26.67 8.66 -60.57
N LYS A 104 25.62 8.43 -61.39
CA LYS A 104 25.51 9.01 -62.73
C LYS A 104 25.43 10.53 -62.71
N LYS A 105 24.79 11.12 -61.69
CA LYS A 105 24.63 12.57 -61.57
C LYS A 105 25.88 13.26 -61.02
N PHE A 106 26.47 12.71 -59.97
CA PHE A 106 27.53 13.39 -59.20
C PHE A 106 28.95 12.89 -59.50
N GLY A 107 29.08 11.70 -60.09
CA GLY A 107 30.36 11.09 -60.48
C GLY A 107 31.06 10.34 -59.36
N PHE A 108 30.43 10.19 -58.19
CA PHE A 108 30.93 9.42 -57.04
C PHE A 108 29.78 8.72 -56.32
N ILE A 109 30.12 7.72 -55.49
CA ILE A 109 29.12 6.92 -54.79
C ILE A 109 28.45 7.71 -53.65
N TYR A 110 27.26 7.29 -53.25
CA TYR A 110 26.56 7.88 -52.11
C TYR A 110 27.25 7.56 -50.79
N ILE A 111 27.72 8.59 -50.09
CA ILE A 111 28.35 8.50 -48.77
C ILE A 111 27.43 9.07 -47.70
N VAL A 112 27.13 8.26 -46.68
CA VAL A 112 26.37 8.66 -45.48
C VAL A 112 26.87 7.88 -44.26
N CYS A 113 27.00 8.54 -43.11
CA CYS A 113 27.31 7.89 -41.85
C CYS A 113 26.08 7.09 -41.38
N ALA A 114 26.09 5.77 -41.63
CA ALA A 114 24.98 4.86 -41.36
C ALA A 114 24.74 4.57 -39.86
N THR A 115 25.68 4.89 -38.98
CA THR A 115 25.55 4.63 -37.53
C THR A 115 24.28 5.29 -36.96
N GLY A 116 23.40 4.47 -36.38
CA GLY A 116 22.15 4.89 -35.77
C GLY A 116 21.00 5.19 -36.74
N LYS A 117 21.14 4.92 -38.05
CA LYS A 117 20.09 5.13 -39.06
C LYS A 117 19.54 3.81 -39.61
N SER A 118 18.25 3.76 -39.91
CA SER A 118 17.59 2.65 -40.62
C SER A 118 17.75 2.77 -42.14
N ALA A 119 17.54 1.67 -42.88
CA ALA A 119 17.55 1.67 -44.35
C ALA A 119 16.56 2.68 -44.96
N SER A 120 15.35 2.79 -44.41
CA SER A 120 14.33 3.73 -44.89
C SER A 120 14.68 5.20 -44.61
N GLU A 121 15.45 5.50 -43.55
CA GLU A 121 15.99 6.84 -43.31
C GLU A 121 17.12 7.17 -44.28
N MET A 122 18.03 6.22 -44.53
CA MET A 122 19.09 6.41 -45.52
C MET A 122 18.54 6.59 -46.94
N LEU A 123 17.45 5.89 -47.29
CA LEU A 123 16.74 6.06 -48.56
C LEU A 123 16.16 7.46 -48.70
N ARG A 124 15.46 7.97 -47.68
CA ARG A 124 14.92 9.34 -47.69
C ARG A 124 16.02 10.40 -47.81
N ILE A 125 17.15 10.19 -47.15
CA ILE A 125 18.31 11.09 -47.27
C ILE A 125 18.85 11.06 -48.71
N LEU A 126 19.01 9.89 -49.30
CA LEU A 126 19.46 9.73 -50.70
C LEU A 126 18.51 10.41 -51.69
N GLU A 127 17.19 10.22 -51.53
CA GLU A 127 16.17 10.88 -52.33
C GLU A 127 16.27 12.41 -52.25
N SER A 128 16.44 12.96 -51.06
CA SER A 128 16.58 14.41 -50.87
C SER A 128 17.85 14.96 -51.52
N ARG A 129 18.97 14.22 -51.42
CA ARG A 129 20.30 14.66 -51.91
C ARG A 129 20.42 14.60 -53.43
N LEU A 130 19.61 13.78 -54.10
CA LEU A 130 19.56 13.74 -55.57
C LEU A 130 19.13 15.07 -56.20
N HIS A 131 18.53 15.99 -55.45
CA HIS A 131 18.17 17.32 -55.95
C HIS A 131 19.31 18.34 -55.90
N ASN A 132 20.42 18.04 -55.22
CA ASN A 132 21.53 18.97 -55.02
C ASN A 132 22.33 19.24 -56.31
N SER A 133 23.11 20.32 -56.31
CA SER A 133 24.21 20.53 -57.26
C SER A 133 25.37 19.57 -56.95
N ARG A 134 26.27 19.34 -57.91
CA ARG A 134 27.42 18.43 -57.69
C ARG A 134 28.38 18.99 -56.64
N GLU A 135 28.56 20.31 -56.64
CA GLU A 135 29.44 21.05 -55.74
C GLU A 135 28.93 20.99 -54.30
N ASP A 136 27.64 21.24 -54.06
CA ASP A 136 27.05 21.14 -52.72
C ASP A 136 27.10 19.69 -52.22
N GLU A 137 26.85 18.74 -53.11
CA GLU A 137 26.81 17.33 -52.75
C GLU A 137 28.19 16.77 -52.37
N LEU A 138 29.26 17.24 -53.03
CA LEU A 138 30.63 16.91 -52.67
C LEU A 138 30.95 17.34 -51.23
N VAL A 139 30.54 18.54 -50.83
CA VAL A 139 30.75 19.06 -49.46
C VAL A 139 29.97 18.23 -48.43
N ILE A 140 28.73 17.88 -48.73
CA ILE A 140 27.90 17.04 -47.85
C ILE A 140 28.51 15.63 -47.71
N ALA A 141 28.94 15.02 -48.83
CA ALA A 141 29.59 13.71 -48.83
C ALA A 141 30.90 13.72 -48.04
N ALA A 142 31.72 14.77 -48.16
CA ALA A 142 32.94 14.96 -47.39
C ALA A 142 32.66 15.08 -45.87
N GLY A 143 31.60 15.82 -45.49
CA GLY A 143 31.17 15.92 -44.10
C GLY A 143 30.71 14.58 -43.51
N GLU A 144 30.02 13.75 -44.29
CA GLU A 144 29.66 12.39 -43.87
C GLU A 144 30.88 11.46 -43.79
N GLN A 145 31.83 11.60 -44.72
CA GLN A 145 33.11 10.88 -44.71
C GLN A 145 33.95 11.19 -43.46
N SER A 146 33.99 12.46 -43.04
CA SER A 146 34.67 12.87 -41.81
C SER A 146 34.06 12.21 -40.57
N LYS A 147 32.72 12.13 -40.48
CA LYS A 147 32.03 11.44 -39.38
C LYS A 147 32.41 9.96 -39.31
N ILE A 148 32.45 9.28 -40.46
CA ILE A 148 32.85 7.87 -40.57
C ILE A 148 34.31 7.71 -40.12
N THR A 149 35.20 8.57 -40.62
CA THR A 149 36.64 8.58 -40.29
C THR A 149 36.85 8.74 -38.79
N LYS A 150 36.14 9.66 -38.11
CA LYS A 150 36.23 9.84 -36.65
C LYS A 150 35.78 8.62 -35.86
N ILE A 151 34.72 7.92 -36.30
CA ILE A 151 34.28 6.69 -35.66
C ILE A 151 35.34 5.59 -35.79
N ARG A 152 35.94 5.45 -36.99
CA ARG A 152 37.01 4.47 -37.25
C ARG A 152 38.28 4.82 -36.48
N LEU A 153 38.67 6.09 -36.43
CA LEU A 153 39.79 6.59 -35.60
C LEU A 153 39.58 6.35 -34.11
N LYS A 154 38.37 6.52 -33.57
CA LYS A 154 38.08 6.18 -32.16
C LYS A 154 38.26 4.69 -31.86
N LYS A 155 37.94 3.82 -32.83
CA LYS A 155 38.16 2.37 -32.72
C LYS A 155 39.63 1.97 -32.95
N LEU A 156 40.34 2.68 -33.82
CA LEU A 156 41.76 2.45 -34.05
C LEU A 156 42.58 2.94 -32.86
N SER A 157 42.25 4.10 -32.29
CA SER A 157 42.90 4.66 -31.11
C SER A 157 42.72 3.78 -29.86
N SER A 158 41.58 3.10 -29.70
CA SER A 158 41.43 2.11 -28.63
C SER A 158 42.23 0.82 -28.83
N ARG A 159 42.71 0.53 -30.05
CA ARG A 159 43.59 -0.61 -30.38
C ARG A 159 45.08 -0.26 -30.45
N VAL A 160 45.44 0.97 -30.86
CA VAL A 160 46.82 1.39 -31.13
C VAL A 160 47.42 2.25 -30.00
N LEU A 161 46.62 3.02 -29.25
CA LEU A 161 47.15 3.77 -28.10
C LEU A 161 47.55 2.86 -26.92
N THR A 162 47.09 1.61 -26.93
CA THR A 162 47.50 0.57 -25.97
C THR A 162 48.88 0.00 -26.25
N SER A 163 49.44 0.18 -27.46
CA SER A 163 50.71 -0.44 -27.85
C SER A 163 51.93 0.50 -27.92
N LYS A 164 51.74 1.83 -28.04
CA LYS A 164 52.87 2.78 -28.25
C LYS A 164 53.12 3.80 -27.13
N PHE A 165 52.18 4.00 -26.21
CA PHE A 165 52.39 4.82 -25.00
C PHE A 165 52.05 3.97 -23.79
N GLY A 166 53.08 3.40 -23.16
CA GLY A 166 52.93 2.74 -21.87
C GLY A 166 52.30 3.71 -20.88
N LEU A 167 50.99 3.59 -20.70
CA LEU A 167 50.28 4.15 -19.56
C LEU A 167 51.02 3.61 -18.33
N MET A 168 51.62 4.53 -17.56
CA MET A 168 52.15 4.16 -16.26
C MET A 168 50.94 3.81 -15.39
N PRO A 169 51.02 2.74 -14.58
CA PRO A 169 49.99 2.43 -13.61
C PRO A 169 49.66 3.68 -12.77
N HIS A 170 48.37 3.94 -12.53
CA HIS A 170 47.94 5.10 -11.74
C HIS A 170 48.33 4.97 -10.27
N VAL A 171 48.42 3.73 -9.77
CA VAL A 171 48.85 3.43 -8.41
C VAL A 171 50.36 3.70 -8.26
N PRO A 172 50.81 4.52 -7.29
CA PRO A 172 52.23 4.81 -7.10
C PRO A 172 53.06 3.53 -6.90
N GLU A 173 54.20 3.42 -7.58
CA GLU A 173 55.01 2.20 -7.60
C GLU A 173 55.44 1.73 -6.19
N GLU A 174 55.62 2.65 -5.24
CA GLU A 174 55.93 2.27 -3.85
C GLU A 174 54.76 1.56 -3.15
N LEU A 175 53.52 1.99 -3.40
CA LEU A 175 52.32 1.30 -2.90
C LEU A 175 52.12 -0.03 -3.63
N ALA A 176 52.31 -0.03 -4.96
CA ALA A 176 52.24 -1.24 -5.77
C ALA A 176 53.24 -2.31 -5.29
N ARG A 177 54.48 -1.90 -4.99
CA ARG A 177 55.51 -2.76 -4.39
C ARG A 177 55.09 -3.30 -3.04
N LYS A 178 54.54 -2.48 -2.14
CA LYS A 178 54.02 -2.93 -0.83
C LYS A 178 52.93 -4.00 -0.98
N LEU A 179 51.99 -3.79 -1.90
CA LEU A 179 50.93 -4.76 -2.20
C LEU A 179 51.51 -6.07 -2.75
N ARG A 180 52.43 -6.00 -3.71
CA ARG A 180 53.11 -7.18 -4.27
C ARG A 180 53.87 -7.97 -3.19
N VAL A 181 54.61 -7.28 -2.31
CA VAL A 181 55.32 -7.91 -1.16
C VAL A 181 54.35 -8.54 -0.17
N ALA A 182 53.21 -7.91 0.11
CA ALA A 182 52.14 -8.46 0.93
C ALA A 182 51.34 -9.58 0.22
N GLY A 183 51.70 -9.93 -1.02
CA GLY A 183 51.01 -10.92 -1.83
C GLY A 183 49.67 -10.48 -2.40
N GLN A 184 49.33 -9.19 -2.34
CA GLN A 184 48.08 -8.61 -2.81
C GLN A 184 48.20 -7.92 -4.19
N GLY A 185 49.29 -8.15 -4.93
CA GLY A 185 49.55 -7.47 -6.21
C GLY A 185 48.49 -7.70 -7.30
N HIS A 186 47.64 -8.71 -7.17
CA HIS A 186 46.57 -8.98 -8.14
C HIS A 186 45.47 -7.90 -8.16
N VAL A 187 45.33 -7.08 -7.11
CA VAL A 187 44.40 -5.92 -7.13
C VAL A 187 44.85 -4.83 -8.09
N LEU A 188 46.10 -4.88 -8.56
CA LEU A 188 46.63 -3.96 -9.55
C LEU A 188 46.38 -4.44 -10.98
N LYS A 189 45.75 -5.61 -11.19
CA LYS A 189 45.67 -6.24 -12.53
C LYS A 189 45.07 -5.34 -13.61
N PHE A 190 44.11 -4.50 -13.26
CA PHE A 190 43.48 -3.57 -14.20
C PHE A 190 44.27 -2.27 -14.35
N ASP A 191 44.95 -1.83 -13.29
CA ASP A 191 45.84 -0.68 -13.32
C ASP A 191 47.11 -0.97 -14.12
N ASP A 192 47.78 -2.11 -13.85
CA ASP A 192 48.93 -2.63 -14.59
C ASP A 192 48.59 -2.93 -16.07
N ALA A 193 47.33 -3.32 -16.35
CA ALA A 193 46.82 -3.51 -17.70
C ALA A 193 46.28 -2.22 -18.34
N ASN A 194 46.37 -1.08 -17.64
CA ASN A 194 45.95 0.23 -18.09
C ASN A 194 44.49 0.31 -18.54
N LYS A 195 43.63 -0.41 -17.82
CA LYS A 195 42.18 -0.48 -18.01
C LYS A 195 41.41 0.53 -17.15
N LEU A 196 42.11 1.37 -16.38
CA LEU A 196 41.52 2.39 -15.52
C LEU A 196 41.65 3.79 -16.14
N VAL A 197 40.62 4.61 -15.97
CA VAL A 197 40.76 6.07 -16.20
C VAL A 197 41.37 6.75 -14.97
N ALA A 198 41.88 7.98 -15.13
CA ALA A 198 42.60 8.68 -14.06
C ALA A 198 41.81 8.84 -12.76
N SER A 199 40.50 9.12 -12.83
CA SER A 199 39.64 9.22 -11.65
C SER A 199 39.49 7.88 -10.92
N GLU A 200 39.34 6.79 -11.68
CA GLU A 200 39.25 5.42 -11.15
C GLU A 200 40.58 5.02 -10.48
N GLY A 201 41.72 5.34 -11.10
CA GLY A 201 43.04 5.11 -10.53
C GLY A 201 43.26 5.88 -9.22
N GLN A 202 42.76 7.12 -9.13
CA GLN A 202 42.80 7.91 -7.89
C GLN A 202 41.95 7.30 -6.78
N GLU A 203 40.73 6.84 -7.10
CA GLU A 203 39.86 6.16 -6.14
C GLU A 203 40.48 4.87 -5.62
N LEU A 204 41.00 4.02 -6.52
CA LEU A 204 41.69 2.78 -6.16
C LEU A 204 42.91 3.06 -5.28
N THR A 205 43.71 4.08 -5.63
CA THR A 205 44.90 4.47 -4.85
C THR A 205 44.50 4.88 -3.44
N ALA A 206 43.52 5.77 -3.28
CA ALA A 206 43.07 6.24 -1.97
C ALA A 206 42.53 5.09 -1.11
N GLU A 207 41.81 4.14 -1.70
CA GLU A 207 41.30 2.99 -0.98
C GLU A 207 42.44 2.07 -0.51
N LEU A 208 43.41 1.77 -1.38
CA LEU A 208 44.57 0.94 -1.05
C LEU A 208 45.51 1.59 -0.02
N GLU A 209 45.71 2.90 -0.08
CA GLU A 209 46.51 3.65 0.90
C GLU A 209 45.91 3.61 2.31
N SER A 210 44.58 3.51 2.40
CA SER A 210 43.88 3.44 3.68
C SER A 210 44.02 2.09 4.41
N LEU A 211 44.56 1.07 3.73
CA LEU A 211 44.67 -0.29 4.28
C LEU A 211 45.94 -0.50 5.10
N ASP A 212 45.77 -1.05 6.29
CA ASP A 212 46.87 -1.67 7.04
C ASP A 212 46.97 -3.16 6.66
N LEU A 213 47.81 -3.44 5.65
CA LEU A 213 47.97 -4.78 5.09
C LEU A 213 48.55 -5.80 6.09
N GLU A 214 49.43 -5.34 6.99
CA GLU A 214 50.00 -6.20 8.02
C GLU A 214 48.95 -6.59 9.05
N LEU A 215 48.15 -5.63 9.51
CA LEU A 215 47.04 -5.88 10.41
C LEU A 215 45.99 -6.76 9.76
N LEU A 216 45.62 -6.52 8.50
CA LEU A 216 44.66 -7.36 7.77
C LEU A 216 45.15 -8.80 7.64
N GLN A 217 46.45 -9.01 7.38
CA GLN A 217 47.01 -10.36 7.33
C GLN A 217 47.00 -11.04 8.70
N LYS A 218 47.29 -10.30 9.78
CA LYS A 218 47.20 -10.82 11.16
C LYS A 218 45.76 -11.20 11.51
N ILE A 219 44.80 -10.32 11.22
CA ILE A 219 43.36 -10.57 11.40
C ILE A 219 42.94 -11.81 10.61
N PHE A 220 43.26 -11.87 9.31
CA PHE A 220 42.88 -13.01 8.47
C PHE A 220 43.45 -14.32 9.00
N LYS A 221 44.74 -14.36 9.38
CA LYS A 221 45.38 -15.54 9.95
C LYS A 221 44.74 -15.96 11.28
N ALA A 222 44.50 -15.01 12.18
CA ALA A 222 43.84 -15.28 13.46
C ALA A 222 42.44 -15.88 13.22
N SER A 223 41.60 -15.19 12.45
CA SER A 223 40.21 -15.59 12.17
C SER A 223 40.05 -16.92 11.41
N THR A 224 41.01 -17.29 10.56
CA THR A 224 40.96 -18.56 9.81
C THR A 224 41.58 -19.74 10.56
N SER A 225 42.48 -19.48 11.51
CA SER A 225 43.11 -20.52 12.33
C SER A 225 42.24 -20.97 13.51
N SER A 226 41.29 -20.15 13.97
CA SER A 226 40.40 -20.43 15.11
C SER A 226 39.36 -21.54 14.88
N LYS A 227 39.41 -22.33 13.79
CA LYS A 227 38.36 -23.28 13.40
C LYS A 227 38.55 -24.74 13.86
N ALA A 228 39.45 -25.04 14.80
CA ALA A 228 39.75 -26.43 15.15
C ALA A 228 39.74 -26.80 16.64
N LEU A 229 39.58 -25.88 17.60
CA LEU A 229 39.64 -26.21 19.03
C LEU A 229 38.60 -25.41 19.81
N GLU A 230 37.87 -26.08 20.72
CA GLU A 230 36.87 -25.57 21.68
C GLU A 230 35.37 -25.63 21.31
N THR A 231 34.90 -26.73 20.70
CA THR A 231 33.48 -27.12 20.84
C THR A 231 33.16 -27.81 22.19
N ASN A 232 34.17 -28.04 23.03
CA ASN A 232 34.04 -28.83 24.26
C ASN A 232 34.22 -27.96 25.51
N ASN A 233 33.20 -27.16 25.86
CA ASN A 233 32.91 -26.60 27.21
C ASN A 233 31.87 -25.45 27.14
N ILE A 234 30.74 -25.66 26.47
CA ILE A 234 29.61 -24.72 26.58
C ILE A 234 28.68 -25.19 27.70
N GLU A 235 28.35 -24.28 28.60
CA GLU A 235 27.49 -24.53 29.75
C GLU A 235 26.25 -23.63 29.66
N PRO A 236 25.04 -24.15 29.95
CA PRO A 236 23.84 -23.32 29.99
C PRO A 236 23.97 -22.26 31.09
N LEU A 237 23.21 -21.18 30.94
CA LEU A 237 23.26 -20.08 31.90
C LEU A 237 22.59 -20.47 33.23
N GLU A 238 23.38 -20.61 34.29
CA GLU A 238 22.86 -20.99 35.63
C GLU A 238 22.28 -19.83 36.43
N SER A 239 22.73 -18.59 36.19
CA SER A 239 22.35 -17.41 36.98
C SER A 239 21.85 -16.29 36.08
N TYR A 240 20.54 -16.03 36.18
CA TYR A 240 19.82 -14.93 35.53
C TYR A 240 18.57 -14.61 36.35
N ASP A 241 18.05 -13.39 36.21
CA ASP A 241 16.77 -13.01 36.82
C ASP A 241 15.66 -13.01 35.75
N LEU A 242 14.49 -13.53 36.11
CA LEU A 242 13.30 -13.53 35.27
C LEU A 242 12.40 -12.38 35.68
N LEU A 243 12.25 -11.37 34.82
CA LEU A 243 11.47 -10.18 35.15
C LEU A 243 10.02 -10.54 35.54
N GLU A 244 9.44 -11.58 34.95
CA GLU A 244 8.08 -12.04 35.27
C GLU A 244 7.96 -12.59 36.70
N GLU A 245 9.04 -13.12 37.26
CA GLU A 245 9.08 -13.75 38.59
C GLU A 245 9.56 -12.80 39.70
N CYS A 246 10.16 -11.65 39.33
CA CYS A 246 10.58 -10.62 40.29
C CYS A 246 9.38 -9.96 40.99
N SER A 247 9.59 -9.57 42.25
CA SER A 247 8.56 -8.89 43.04
C SER A 247 8.26 -7.49 42.50
N ILE A 248 7.10 -6.95 42.85
CA ILE A 248 6.71 -5.58 42.45
C ILE A 248 7.70 -4.57 43.07
N GLU A 249 8.14 -4.79 44.30
CA GLU A 249 9.12 -3.95 45.00
C GLU A 249 10.49 -3.98 44.33
N GLU A 250 10.95 -5.13 43.83
CA GLU A 250 12.20 -5.23 43.08
C GLU A 250 12.14 -4.45 41.78
N LYS A 251 11.04 -4.61 41.01
CA LYS A 251 10.81 -3.88 39.76
C LYS A 251 10.79 -2.37 40.00
N GLN A 252 10.07 -1.92 41.04
CA GLN A 252 10.00 -0.51 41.40
C GLN A 252 11.36 0.03 41.85
N ARG A 253 12.12 -0.73 42.66
CA ARG A 253 13.47 -0.34 43.08
C ARG A 253 14.41 -0.16 41.89
N TRP A 254 14.34 -1.05 40.91
CA TRP A 254 15.13 -0.93 39.69
C TRP A 254 14.68 0.26 38.85
N GLU A 255 13.38 0.43 38.62
CA GLU A 255 12.85 1.59 37.91
C GLU A 255 13.30 2.92 38.54
N ASP A 256 13.24 3.02 39.88
CA ASP A 256 13.64 4.21 40.62
C ASP A 256 15.13 4.54 40.44
N ARG A 257 16.00 3.51 40.47
CA ARG A 257 17.44 3.65 40.18
C ARG A 257 17.70 4.07 38.74
N GLY A 258 16.95 3.52 37.79
CA GLY A 258 17.03 3.93 36.39
C GLY A 258 16.63 5.40 36.20
N PHE A 259 15.52 5.81 36.81
CA PHE A 259 15.09 7.21 36.81
C PHE A 259 16.07 8.14 37.50
N GLU A 260 16.69 7.72 38.61
CA GLU A 260 17.75 8.46 39.27
C GLU A 260 18.93 8.69 38.31
N ALA A 261 19.42 7.64 37.63
CA ALA A 261 20.51 7.76 36.67
C ALA A 261 20.17 8.71 35.50
N ILE A 262 18.93 8.66 35.00
CA ILE A 262 18.44 9.60 33.97
C ILE A 262 18.41 11.04 34.50
N SER A 263 17.88 11.27 35.70
CA SER A 263 17.81 12.61 36.32
C SER A 263 19.18 13.25 36.50
N GLN A 264 20.22 12.42 36.69
CA GLN A 264 21.60 12.87 36.85
C GLN A 264 22.36 13.03 35.52
N GLY A 265 21.69 12.82 34.36
CA GLY A 265 22.32 12.89 33.04
C GLY A 265 23.33 11.77 32.78
N GLN A 266 23.27 10.65 33.53
CA GLN A 266 24.28 9.60 33.51
C GLN A 266 24.04 8.52 32.43
N LEU A 267 22.94 8.61 31.67
CA LEU A 267 22.53 7.58 30.71
C LEU A 267 22.57 8.08 29.27
N CYS A 268 23.14 7.27 28.38
CA CYS A 268 23.06 7.42 26.93
C CYS A 268 22.31 6.24 26.32
N ALA A 269 21.35 6.52 25.44
CA ALA A 269 20.78 5.55 24.52
C ALA A 269 21.62 5.51 23.23
N LEU A 270 22.02 4.34 22.76
CA LEU A 270 22.81 4.17 21.54
C LEU A 270 22.17 3.12 20.62
N VAL A 271 21.75 3.53 19.44
CA VAL A 271 21.15 2.63 18.46
C VAL A 271 22.17 2.17 17.41
N LEU A 272 22.19 0.87 17.14
CA LEU A 272 22.97 0.24 16.08
C LEU A 272 22.17 0.27 14.77
N SER A 273 22.48 1.23 13.89
CA SER A 273 21.76 1.51 12.64
C SER A 273 22.65 1.43 11.40
N GLY A 274 23.65 0.54 11.41
CA GLY A 274 24.52 0.29 10.26
C GLY A 274 23.84 -0.42 9.09
N GLY A 275 22.69 -1.08 9.33
CA GLY A 275 21.99 -1.89 8.33
C GLY A 275 21.08 -1.11 7.38
N GLN A 276 21.04 -1.54 6.12
CA GLN A 276 20.06 -1.10 5.13
C GLN A 276 18.74 -1.88 5.23
N GLY A 277 17.64 -1.27 4.82
CA GLY A 277 16.30 -1.87 4.74
C GLY A 277 16.04 -2.71 3.49
N THR A 278 17.07 -3.06 2.69
CA THR A 278 16.90 -3.72 1.38
C THR A 278 16.17 -5.05 1.45
N ARG A 279 16.37 -5.86 2.50
CA ARG A 279 15.58 -7.10 2.73
C ARG A 279 14.08 -6.85 2.95
N LEU A 280 13.71 -5.64 3.36
CA LEU A 280 12.33 -5.21 3.54
C LEU A 280 11.71 -4.62 2.26
N GLY A 281 12.48 -4.58 1.16
CA GLY A 281 12.09 -3.87 -0.07
C GLY A 281 12.24 -2.34 0.02
N PHE A 282 13.00 -1.82 0.99
CA PHE A 282 13.18 -0.39 1.21
C PHE A 282 14.61 0.06 0.89
N ALA A 283 14.72 1.04 -0.02
CA ALA A 283 15.98 1.59 -0.50
C ALA A 283 16.54 2.68 0.45
N GLY A 284 16.57 2.40 1.76
CA GLY A 284 17.05 3.35 2.76
C GLY A 284 17.45 2.70 4.09
N PRO A 285 17.98 3.50 5.03
CA PRO A 285 18.42 3.05 6.35
C PRO A 285 17.23 2.45 7.12
N LYS A 286 17.41 1.30 7.77
CA LYS A 286 16.27 0.58 8.38
C LYS A 286 15.51 1.41 9.43
N GLY A 287 16.18 2.28 10.18
CA GLY A 287 15.51 3.15 11.16
C GLY A 287 14.49 4.12 10.57
N MET A 288 14.59 4.44 9.28
CA MET A 288 13.61 5.26 8.54
C MET A 288 12.39 4.47 8.09
N TYR A 289 12.39 3.15 8.27
CA TYR A 289 11.31 2.29 7.79
C TYR A 289 10.03 2.52 8.60
N ASN A 290 8.92 2.72 7.89
CA ASN A 290 7.57 2.73 8.43
C ASN A 290 7.04 1.29 8.45
N VAL A 291 6.78 0.75 9.64
CA VAL A 291 6.27 -0.62 9.79
C VAL A 291 4.79 -0.78 9.40
N GLY A 292 4.13 0.31 9.01
CA GLY A 292 2.74 0.39 8.57
C GLY A 292 1.74 0.70 9.69
N LEU A 293 2.19 1.32 10.79
CA LEU A 293 1.29 1.78 11.85
C LEU A 293 0.34 2.85 11.30
N PRO A 294 -0.87 3.02 11.86
CA PRO A 294 -1.78 4.11 11.47
C PRO A 294 -1.11 5.49 11.46
N SER A 295 -0.20 5.75 12.40
CA SER A 295 0.59 6.98 12.46
C SER A 295 1.65 7.17 11.38
N GLU A 296 2.01 6.10 10.66
CA GLU A 296 3.14 6.04 9.75
C GLU A 296 4.51 6.35 10.37
N LYS A 297 4.62 6.33 11.70
CA LYS A 297 5.88 6.60 12.42
C LYS A 297 7.00 5.66 11.96
N SER A 298 8.17 6.24 11.76
CA SER A 298 9.41 5.46 11.56
C SER A 298 9.89 4.84 12.86
N LEU A 299 10.74 3.80 12.78
CA LEU A 299 11.38 3.22 13.97
C LEU A 299 12.17 4.28 14.76
N PHE A 300 12.89 5.17 14.08
CA PHE A 300 13.59 6.28 14.73
C PHE A 300 12.67 7.23 15.50
N GLN A 301 11.49 7.53 14.94
CA GLN A 301 10.52 8.37 15.63
C GLN A 301 9.98 7.69 16.89
N LEU A 302 9.67 6.39 16.85
CA LEU A 302 9.25 5.63 18.03
C LEU A 302 10.31 5.66 19.14
N PHE A 303 11.60 5.54 18.78
CA PHE A 303 12.70 5.61 19.75
C PHE A 303 12.84 7.01 20.36
N ALA A 304 12.76 8.07 19.54
CA ALA A 304 12.85 9.44 20.03
C ALA A 304 11.67 9.81 20.95
N GLU A 305 10.45 9.41 20.58
CA GLU A 305 9.26 9.66 21.40
C GLU A 305 9.32 8.90 22.74
N ARG A 306 9.87 7.68 22.77
CA ARG A 306 10.12 6.92 24.02
C ARG A 306 11.09 7.65 24.95
N LEU A 307 12.17 8.24 24.41
CA LEU A 307 13.11 9.04 25.20
C LEU A 307 12.43 10.29 25.78
N LEU A 308 11.66 11.02 24.96
CA LEU A 308 10.92 12.21 25.40
C LEU A 308 9.86 11.88 26.48
N ALA A 309 9.24 10.71 26.39
CA ALA A 309 8.31 10.21 27.40
C ALA A 309 9.02 9.95 28.72
N LEU A 310 10.18 9.27 28.69
CA LEU A 310 11.00 9.05 29.89
C LEU A 310 11.47 10.34 30.53
N GLU A 311 11.96 11.31 29.75
CA GLU A 311 12.34 12.63 30.26
C GLU A 311 11.17 13.32 30.98
N ALA A 312 9.95 13.18 30.45
CA ALA A 312 8.75 13.73 31.07
C ALA A 312 8.37 13.00 32.38
N LEU A 313 8.45 11.66 32.40
CA LEU A 313 8.20 10.84 33.60
C LEU A 313 9.21 11.16 34.71
N VAL A 314 10.49 11.30 34.37
CA VAL A 314 11.55 11.67 35.32
C VAL A 314 11.35 13.09 35.83
N ALA A 315 11.00 14.05 34.96
CA ALA A 315 10.69 15.42 35.40
C ALA A 315 9.47 15.46 36.35
N GLN A 316 8.48 14.59 36.14
CA GLN A 316 7.34 14.46 37.06
C GLN A 316 7.77 13.87 38.41
N LYS A 317 8.68 12.90 38.42
CA LYS A 317 9.19 12.27 39.65
C LYS A 317 10.14 13.18 40.43
N TYR A 318 10.91 14.03 39.74
CA TYR A 318 11.89 14.96 40.32
C TYR A 318 11.55 16.43 39.98
N PRO A 319 10.48 17.00 40.56
CA PRO A 319 9.94 18.31 40.16
C PRO A 319 10.86 19.51 40.43
N MET A 320 11.91 19.33 41.22
CA MET A 320 12.93 20.36 41.49
C MET A 320 13.92 20.55 40.34
N GLN A 321 13.94 19.63 39.37
CA GLN A 321 14.75 19.74 38.16
C GLN A 321 13.86 20.17 36.99
N SER A 322 14.35 21.10 36.16
CA SER A 322 13.61 21.50 34.97
C SER A 322 13.60 20.36 33.96
N ARG A 323 12.47 20.16 33.27
CA ARG A 323 12.40 19.26 32.11
C ARG A 323 13.45 19.64 31.06
N ASP A 324 13.82 20.92 30.95
CA ASP A 324 14.85 21.34 30.00
C ASP A 324 16.26 20.86 30.33
N THR A 325 16.50 20.49 31.59
CA THR A 325 17.78 20.02 32.11
C THR A 325 17.91 18.49 32.13
N ILE A 326 16.78 17.75 32.15
CA ILE A 326 16.77 16.30 32.08
C ILE A 326 16.85 15.89 30.61
N GLN A 327 18.02 15.40 30.18
CA GLN A 327 18.31 15.06 28.79
C GLN A 327 18.96 13.69 28.70
N ILE A 328 18.32 12.76 27.99
CA ILE A 328 18.96 11.49 27.63
C ILE A 328 19.73 11.70 26.33
N MET A 329 21.02 11.38 26.34
CA MET A 329 21.83 11.43 25.11
C MET A 329 21.38 10.33 24.15
N PHE A 330 21.22 10.65 22.86
CA PHE A 330 20.84 9.68 21.84
C PHE A 330 21.88 9.60 20.72
N TYR A 331 22.64 8.51 20.76
CA TYR A 331 23.75 8.25 19.83
C TYR A 331 23.29 7.28 18.75
N VAL A 332 23.60 7.59 17.49
CA VAL A 332 23.17 6.80 16.33
C VAL A 332 24.41 6.32 15.58
N MET A 333 24.74 5.04 15.72
CA MET A 333 25.80 4.42 14.95
C MET A 333 25.27 4.05 13.57
N THR A 334 25.84 4.63 12.51
CA THR A 334 25.47 4.37 11.11
C THR A 334 26.56 3.54 10.43
N SER A 335 26.38 3.19 9.16
CA SER A 335 27.46 2.82 8.25
C SER A 335 27.92 4.05 7.46
N LYS A 336 29.05 3.96 6.76
CA LYS A 336 29.47 5.00 5.82
C LYS A 336 28.41 5.24 4.73
N MET A 337 27.71 4.19 4.29
CA MET A 337 26.74 4.26 3.19
C MET A 337 25.44 4.98 3.56
N ASN A 338 24.99 4.87 4.82
CA ASN A 338 23.72 5.44 5.26
C ASN A 338 23.85 6.67 6.18
N HIS A 339 25.07 7.16 6.44
CA HIS A 339 25.31 8.23 7.40
C HIS A 339 24.55 9.52 7.04
N ASN A 340 24.82 10.10 5.87
CA ASN A 340 24.26 11.39 5.47
C ASN A 340 22.73 11.34 5.39
N THR A 341 22.17 10.32 4.73
CA THR A 341 20.72 10.11 4.65
C THR A 341 20.07 10.01 6.02
N THR A 342 20.72 9.37 6.99
CA THR A 342 20.20 9.28 8.37
C THR A 342 20.20 10.65 9.05
N VAL A 343 21.29 11.41 8.94
CA VAL A 343 21.41 12.75 9.54
C VAL A 343 20.35 13.69 8.96
N GLU A 344 20.27 13.77 7.63
CA GLU A 344 19.28 14.58 6.91
C GLU A 344 17.85 14.21 7.31
N PHE A 345 17.55 12.92 7.51
CA PHE A 345 16.24 12.49 7.95
C PHE A 345 15.86 13.06 9.31
N PHE A 346 16.76 13.02 10.30
CA PHE A 346 16.49 13.63 11.61
C PHE A 346 16.36 15.15 11.53
N GLU A 347 17.21 15.83 10.76
CA GLU A 347 17.15 17.28 10.59
C GLU A 347 15.82 17.73 9.95
N ASN A 348 15.38 17.04 8.90
CA ASN A 348 14.11 17.31 8.22
C ASN A 348 12.87 17.09 9.12
N HIS A 349 13.00 16.27 10.17
CA HIS A 349 11.93 16.02 11.13
C HIS A 349 12.13 16.75 12.47
N ASN A 350 12.99 17.78 12.49
CA ASN A 350 13.31 18.55 13.70
C ASN A 350 13.66 17.64 14.90
N PHE A 351 14.46 16.60 14.62
CA PHE A 351 14.91 15.59 15.58
C PHE A 351 13.78 14.91 16.36
N PHE A 352 12.56 14.87 15.81
CA PHE A 352 11.36 14.31 16.44
C PHE A 352 11.05 14.90 17.82
N GLY A 353 11.48 16.15 18.07
CA GLY A 353 11.29 16.86 19.34
C GLY A 353 12.47 16.77 20.31
N LEU A 354 13.48 15.92 20.06
CA LEU A 354 14.72 15.92 20.82
C LEU A 354 15.55 17.19 20.54
N LYS A 355 16.37 17.63 21.49
CA LYS A 355 17.27 18.76 21.25
C LYS A 355 18.47 18.31 20.42
N LYS A 356 18.92 19.14 19.49
CA LYS A 356 20.13 18.89 18.69
C LYS A 356 21.36 18.60 19.56
N SER A 357 21.45 19.19 20.76
CA SER A 357 22.54 18.95 21.72
C SER A 357 22.62 17.51 22.23
N GLN A 358 21.50 16.78 22.24
CA GLN A 358 21.39 15.41 22.72
C GLN A 358 21.81 14.38 21.68
N MET A 359 21.91 14.77 20.41
CA MET A 359 22.13 13.86 19.28
C MET A 359 23.62 13.77 18.94
N PHE A 360 24.09 12.56 18.63
CA PHE A 360 25.42 12.33 18.06
C PHE A 360 25.39 11.19 17.03
N PHE A 361 25.79 11.48 15.79
CA PHE A 361 25.82 10.50 14.70
C PHE A 361 27.27 10.14 14.38
N PHE A 362 27.57 8.85 14.21
CA PHE A 362 28.91 8.42 13.81
C PHE A 362 28.87 7.13 13.00
N PRO A 363 29.65 7.01 11.91
CA PRO A 363 29.70 5.78 11.13
C PRO A 363 30.64 4.74 11.77
N GLN A 364 30.26 3.47 11.69
CA GLN A 364 31.15 2.34 11.95
C GLN A 364 32.19 2.15 10.83
N GLY A 365 33.18 1.30 11.11
CA GLY A 365 34.23 0.96 10.16
C GLY A 365 33.78 0.03 9.03
N THR A 366 34.73 -0.25 8.13
CA THR A 366 34.57 -1.19 7.01
C THR A 366 35.82 -2.06 6.92
N LEU A 367 35.65 -3.33 6.57
CA LEU A 367 36.75 -4.25 6.25
C LEU A 367 36.65 -4.72 4.80
N PRO A 368 37.78 -4.90 4.10
CA PRO A 368 37.80 -5.54 2.80
C PRO A 368 37.31 -6.99 2.87
N CYS A 369 36.58 -7.39 1.85
CA CYS A 369 36.26 -8.77 1.56
C CYS A 369 37.49 -9.51 1.02
N LEU A 370 37.68 -10.76 1.43
CA LEU A 370 38.85 -11.56 1.08
C LEU A 370 38.46 -12.86 0.38
N THR A 371 39.32 -13.44 -0.44
CA THR A 371 39.18 -14.82 -0.91
C THR A 371 39.50 -15.80 0.23
N LEU A 372 39.29 -17.11 -0.02
CA LEU A 372 39.63 -18.15 0.96
C LEU A 372 41.12 -18.22 1.28
N GLU A 373 41.97 -17.71 0.38
CA GLU A 373 43.42 -17.61 0.52
C GLU A 373 43.87 -16.28 1.13
N GLY A 374 42.92 -15.40 1.52
CA GLY A 374 43.19 -14.10 2.13
C GLY A 374 43.56 -13.02 1.12
N LYS A 375 43.18 -13.16 -0.15
CA LYS A 375 43.40 -12.14 -1.18
C LYS A 375 42.30 -11.09 -1.18
N LEU A 376 42.63 -9.81 -1.32
CA LEU A 376 41.64 -8.74 -1.50
C LEU A 376 40.77 -9.02 -2.73
N ILE A 377 39.47 -8.75 -2.62
CA ILE A 377 38.53 -8.88 -3.76
C ILE A 377 38.25 -7.50 -4.33
N LEU A 378 38.39 -7.37 -5.65
CA LEU A 378 37.92 -6.21 -6.41
C LEU A 378 36.46 -6.40 -6.80
N GLU A 379 35.58 -5.49 -6.41
CA GLU A 379 34.16 -5.49 -6.79
C GLU A 379 33.98 -5.12 -8.27
N ASN A 380 34.78 -4.15 -8.73
CA ASN A 380 34.90 -3.71 -10.12
C ASN A 380 36.37 -3.41 -10.42
N THR A 381 36.68 -2.81 -11.56
CA THR A 381 38.08 -2.58 -11.97
C THR A 381 38.91 -1.75 -10.99
N HIS A 382 38.31 -0.85 -10.22
CA HIS A 382 38.98 0.19 -9.43
C HIS A 382 38.48 0.31 -7.98
N LYS A 383 37.65 -0.62 -7.51
CA LYS A 383 37.03 -0.57 -6.19
C LYS A 383 37.13 -1.91 -5.49
N LEU A 384 37.57 -1.90 -4.23
CA LEU A 384 37.57 -3.10 -3.40
C LEU A 384 36.14 -3.44 -2.98
N ALA A 385 35.84 -4.74 -2.97
CA ALA A 385 34.67 -5.23 -2.28
C ALA A 385 34.88 -5.02 -0.78
N VAL A 386 34.11 -4.13 -0.17
CA VAL A 386 34.14 -3.84 1.26
C VAL A 386 32.80 -4.15 1.91
N ALA A 387 32.85 -4.54 3.18
CA ALA A 387 31.67 -4.75 3.99
C ALA A 387 31.81 -4.07 5.36
N SER A 388 30.69 -3.87 6.05
CA SER A 388 30.74 -3.42 7.44
C SER A 388 31.48 -4.43 8.32
N ASP A 389 32.24 -3.92 9.27
CA ASP A 389 33.06 -4.68 10.22
C ASP A 389 32.26 -5.40 11.34
N GLY A 390 30.95 -5.52 11.14
CA GLY A 390 30.00 -6.10 12.11
C GLY A 390 29.53 -5.09 13.15
N ASN A 391 28.60 -5.48 14.03
CA ASN A 391 28.12 -4.59 15.09
C ASN A 391 29.15 -4.43 16.23
N GLY A 392 30.12 -5.34 16.36
CA GLY A 392 31.28 -5.21 17.24
C GLY A 392 32.24 -4.08 16.86
N GLY A 393 32.13 -3.54 15.63
CA GLY A 393 32.85 -2.33 15.20
C GLY A 393 32.52 -1.08 16.04
N ILE A 394 31.45 -1.13 16.85
CA ILE A 394 31.04 -0.07 17.77
C ILE A 394 32.19 0.41 18.65
N TYR A 395 33.01 -0.48 19.21
CA TYR A 395 34.03 -0.11 20.19
C TYR A 395 35.09 0.79 19.58
N LYS A 396 35.61 0.38 18.41
CA LYS A 396 36.57 1.18 17.64
C LYS A 396 35.92 2.49 17.18
N ALA A 397 34.69 2.43 16.66
CA ALA A 397 33.97 3.60 16.16
C ALA A 397 33.69 4.65 17.26
N LEU A 398 33.36 4.23 18.48
CA LEU A 398 33.17 5.11 19.63
C LEU A 398 34.45 5.88 19.98
N LYS A 399 35.61 5.21 19.90
CA LYS A 399 36.92 5.84 20.13
C LYS A 399 37.30 6.79 19.01
N THR A 400 37.23 6.35 17.75
CA THR A 400 37.74 7.12 16.61
C THR A 400 36.86 8.31 16.24
N SER A 401 35.55 8.27 16.55
CA SER A 401 34.63 9.39 16.30
C SER A 401 34.67 10.47 17.37
N GLY A 402 35.33 10.23 18.51
CA GLY A 402 35.26 11.11 19.68
C GLY A 402 33.96 10.99 20.48
N ALA A 403 33.07 10.06 20.12
CA ALA A 403 31.83 9.78 20.86
C ALA A 403 32.10 9.47 22.33
N LEU A 404 33.11 8.64 22.62
CA LEU A 404 33.44 8.24 24.00
C LEU A 404 33.93 9.43 24.84
N THR A 405 34.80 10.27 24.28
CA THR A 405 35.25 11.51 24.91
C THR A 405 34.07 12.45 25.19
N ARG A 406 33.13 12.54 24.24
CA ARG A 406 31.92 13.35 24.40
C ARG A 406 31.04 12.83 25.53
N LEU A 407 30.84 11.51 25.65
CA LEU A 407 30.06 10.91 26.75
C LEU A 407 30.69 11.22 28.11
N GLN A 408 32.00 11.03 28.25
CA GLN A 408 32.73 11.37 29.47
C GLN A 408 32.60 12.86 29.82
N GLY A 409 32.71 13.75 28.83
CA GLY A 409 32.55 15.19 29.01
C GLY A 409 31.14 15.62 29.47
N HIS A 410 30.10 14.81 29.21
CA HIS A 410 28.74 15.05 29.69
C HIS A 410 28.41 14.32 31.00
N GLY A 411 29.39 13.62 31.61
CA GLY A 411 29.19 12.88 32.85
C GLY A 411 28.36 11.59 32.69
N VAL A 412 28.22 11.08 31.47
CA VAL A 412 27.55 9.81 31.21
C VAL A 412 28.37 8.68 31.83
N LYS A 413 27.69 7.78 32.56
CA LYS A 413 28.29 6.58 33.17
C LYS A 413 27.83 5.30 32.50
N TYR A 414 26.64 5.32 31.92
CA TYR A 414 25.94 4.13 31.43
C TYR A 414 25.50 4.31 29.98
N ILE A 415 25.66 3.26 29.19
CA ILE A 415 25.24 3.24 27.79
C ILE A 415 24.27 2.06 27.60
N HIS A 416 23.05 2.37 27.17
CA HIS A 416 22.08 1.39 26.69
C HIS A 416 22.24 1.23 25.18
N VAL A 417 22.83 0.12 24.74
CA VAL A 417 23.02 -0.18 23.31
C VAL A 417 21.92 -1.11 22.82
N PHE A 418 21.25 -0.76 21.71
CA PHE A 418 20.17 -1.56 21.16
C PHE A 418 20.14 -1.61 19.63
N SER A 419 19.54 -2.66 19.06
CA SER A 419 19.35 -2.80 17.61
C SER A 419 18.21 -1.93 17.08
N VAL A 420 18.41 -1.31 15.91
CA VAL A 420 17.40 -0.49 15.23
C VAL A 420 16.15 -1.28 14.82
N ASP A 421 16.26 -2.60 14.65
CA ASP A 421 15.20 -3.39 14.02
C ASP A 421 14.07 -3.83 14.96
N ASN A 422 14.13 -3.53 16.25
CA ASN A 422 13.11 -3.95 17.21
C ASN A 422 12.09 -2.82 17.47
N ALA A 423 10.88 -2.97 16.92
CA ALA A 423 9.81 -1.98 17.06
C ALA A 423 9.31 -1.81 18.51
N LEU A 424 9.43 -2.86 19.34
CA LEU A 424 9.07 -2.86 20.76
C LEU A 424 10.24 -2.52 21.69
N CYS A 425 11.38 -2.09 21.17
CA CYS A 425 12.54 -1.79 22.01
C CYS A 425 12.20 -0.71 23.05
N LYS A 426 12.25 -1.07 24.34
CA LYS A 426 12.18 -0.12 25.46
C LYS A 426 13.49 0.66 25.55
N VAL A 427 13.57 1.73 24.79
CA VAL A 427 14.76 2.59 24.72
C VAL A 427 14.98 3.23 26.08
N ALA A 428 16.21 3.14 26.61
CA ALA A 428 16.60 3.66 27.92
C ALA A 428 15.74 3.11 29.07
N ASP A 429 15.36 1.83 28.99
CA ASP A 429 14.48 1.16 29.97
C ASP A 429 14.97 1.32 31.41
N PRO A 430 14.28 2.11 32.26
CA PRO A 430 14.71 2.35 33.62
C PRO A 430 14.79 1.07 34.47
N VAL A 431 13.95 0.07 34.20
CA VAL A 431 13.98 -1.21 34.92
C VAL A 431 15.27 -1.97 34.61
N PHE A 432 15.60 -2.16 33.33
CA PHE A 432 16.83 -2.85 32.95
C PHE A 432 18.10 -2.10 33.36
N ILE A 433 18.11 -0.76 33.22
CA ILE A 433 19.24 0.05 33.64
C ILE A 433 19.43 -0.01 35.15
N GLY A 434 18.37 0.19 35.93
CA GLY A 434 18.44 0.10 37.38
C GLY A 434 18.79 -1.29 37.90
N TYR A 435 18.33 -2.35 37.22
CA TYR A 435 18.74 -3.73 37.47
C TYR A 435 20.26 -3.91 37.36
N CYS A 436 20.87 -3.42 36.27
CA CYS A 436 22.31 -3.50 36.06
C CYS A 436 23.08 -2.69 37.12
N ILE A 437 22.60 -1.50 37.47
CA ILE A 437 23.20 -0.64 38.51
C ILE A 437 23.09 -1.30 39.90
N ASP A 438 21.94 -1.89 40.24
CA ASP A 438 21.70 -2.61 41.50
C ASP A 438 22.64 -3.82 41.64
N LYS A 439 22.83 -4.58 40.55
CA LYS A 439 23.80 -5.67 40.48
C LYS A 439 25.25 -5.17 40.40
N GLN A 440 25.50 -3.87 40.30
CA GLN A 440 26.84 -3.27 40.07
C GLN A 440 27.55 -3.86 38.84
N ALA A 441 26.79 -4.15 37.80
CA ALA A 441 27.30 -4.78 36.59
C ALA A 441 28.17 -3.80 35.79
N ASP A 442 29.24 -4.31 35.18
CA ASP A 442 30.03 -3.55 34.20
C ASP A 442 29.49 -3.73 32.77
N CYS A 443 28.87 -4.89 32.52
CA CYS A 443 28.20 -5.31 31.31
C CYS A 443 26.85 -5.97 31.64
N GLY A 444 25.81 -5.70 30.87
CA GLY A 444 24.49 -6.33 31.04
C GLY A 444 23.88 -6.74 29.71
N ASN A 445 23.06 -7.78 29.71
CA ASN A 445 22.29 -8.19 28.54
C ASN A 445 20.84 -8.48 28.90
N LYS A 446 19.94 -7.92 28.11
CA LYS A 446 18.52 -8.26 28.12
C LYS A 446 18.29 -9.41 27.14
N VAL A 447 17.63 -10.45 27.60
CA VAL A 447 17.32 -11.66 26.82
C VAL A 447 15.82 -11.92 26.79
N VAL A 448 15.37 -12.65 25.78
CA VAL A 448 14.05 -13.30 25.81
C VAL A 448 14.27 -14.80 25.76
N TRP A 449 13.34 -15.58 26.28
CA TRP A 449 13.46 -17.03 26.10
C TRP A 449 13.14 -17.43 24.66
N LYS A 450 13.94 -18.35 24.10
CA LYS A 450 13.66 -18.98 22.80
C LYS A 450 12.30 -19.65 22.85
N SER A 451 11.48 -19.40 21.84
CA SER A 451 10.15 -20.03 21.73
C SER A 451 10.23 -21.43 21.13
N ARG A 452 11.31 -21.72 20.40
CA ARG A 452 11.57 -23.00 19.72
C ARG A 452 13.08 -23.28 19.60
N PRO A 453 13.50 -24.56 19.60
CA PRO A 453 14.90 -24.93 19.45
C PRO A 453 15.59 -24.36 18.19
N ASP A 454 14.86 -24.30 17.07
CA ASP A 454 15.32 -23.92 15.74
C ASP A 454 15.29 -22.40 15.46
N GLU A 455 14.99 -21.57 16.46
CA GLU A 455 15.05 -20.11 16.30
C GLU A 455 16.50 -19.63 16.09
N ASN A 456 16.72 -18.92 14.97
CA ASN A 456 18.01 -18.38 14.53
C ASN A 456 18.42 -17.13 15.33
N VAL A 457 18.77 -17.34 16.59
CA VAL A 457 19.23 -16.32 17.52
C VAL A 457 20.34 -16.88 18.40
N GLY A 458 21.41 -16.11 18.59
CA GLY A 458 22.46 -16.45 19.54
C GLY A 458 21.93 -16.45 20.98
N VAL A 459 22.46 -17.34 21.81
CA VAL A 459 22.04 -17.50 23.20
C VAL A 459 23.15 -17.16 24.17
N VAL A 460 22.82 -16.48 25.26
CA VAL A 460 23.77 -16.23 26.34
C VAL A 460 24.03 -17.54 27.08
N ALA A 461 25.30 -17.86 27.26
CA ALA A 461 25.79 -19.07 27.90
C ALA A 461 27.13 -18.80 28.59
N LYS A 462 27.74 -19.83 29.15
CA LYS A 462 29.13 -19.79 29.61
C LYS A 462 30.02 -20.66 28.74
N ARG A 463 31.24 -20.19 28.50
CA ARG A 463 32.34 -20.96 27.91
C ARG A 463 33.52 -20.88 28.85
N ASN A 464 33.97 -22.03 29.36
CA ASN A 464 35.04 -22.10 30.37
C ASN A 464 34.78 -21.19 31.59
N GLY A 465 33.53 -21.14 32.06
CA GLY A 465 33.10 -20.31 33.20
C GLY A 465 32.88 -18.82 32.91
N ALA A 466 33.31 -18.30 31.75
CA ALA A 466 33.11 -16.91 31.33
C ALA A 466 31.84 -16.75 30.48
N TYR A 467 31.15 -15.60 30.59
CA TYR A 467 29.96 -15.32 29.81
C TYR A 467 30.29 -15.14 28.32
N CYS A 468 29.47 -15.71 27.44
CA CYS A 468 29.56 -15.54 26.00
C CYS A 468 28.17 -15.61 25.35
N VAL A 469 28.10 -15.28 24.06
CA VAL A 469 26.95 -15.64 23.23
C VAL A 469 27.39 -16.78 22.32
N VAL A 470 26.62 -17.87 22.34
CA VAL A 470 26.80 -19.01 21.44
C VAL A 470 25.84 -18.81 20.28
N GLU A 471 26.38 -18.61 19.08
CA GLU A 471 25.56 -18.45 17.89
C GLU A 471 24.83 -19.76 17.55
N TYR A 472 23.68 -19.63 16.87
CA TYR A 472 22.83 -20.79 16.55
C TYR A 472 23.53 -21.83 15.66
N THR A 473 24.58 -21.44 14.93
CA THR A 473 25.42 -22.33 14.12
C THR A 473 26.42 -23.14 14.94
N GLU A 474 26.66 -22.78 16.21
CA GLU A 474 27.60 -23.45 17.11
C GLU A 474 26.91 -24.50 18.01
N LEU A 475 25.57 -24.46 18.13
CA LEU A 475 24.79 -25.43 18.89
C LEU A 475 24.50 -26.67 18.05
N ASN A 476 24.85 -27.86 18.57
CA ASN A 476 24.41 -29.11 17.98
C ASN A 476 22.92 -29.38 18.29
N ASP A 477 22.30 -30.32 17.55
CA ASP A 477 20.86 -30.63 17.67
C ASP A 477 20.46 -31.13 19.07
N THR A 478 21.36 -31.80 19.78
CA THR A 478 21.12 -32.27 21.15
C THR A 478 21.08 -31.11 22.14
N ALA A 479 22.08 -30.21 22.09
CA ALA A 479 22.18 -29.05 22.96
C ALA A 479 21.05 -28.05 22.69
N SER A 480 20.69 -27.83 21.42
CA SER A 480 19.61 -26.89 21.05
C SER A 480 18.23 -27.33 21.54
N LYS A 481 18.01 -28.64 21.72
CA LYS A 481 16.77 -29.26 22.21
C LYS A 481 16.81 -29.61 23.70
N GLN A 482 17.94 -29.38 24.37
CA GLN A 482 18.08 -29.71 25.79
C GLN A 482 17.08 -28.90 26.62
N ILE A 483 16.33 -29.60 27.48
CA ILE A 483 15.36 -29.01 28.40
C ILE A 483 15.91 -29.12 29.82
N ASP A 484 15.83 -28.04 30.58
CA ASP A 484 16.07 -28.06 32.00
C ASP A 484 14.85 -28.69 32.71
N PRO A 485 15.03 -29.84 33.40
CA PRO A 485 13.94 -30.53 34.07
C PRO A 485 13.32 -29.73 35.22
N ALA A 486 14.04 -28.77 35.82
CA ALA A 486 13.52 -27.96 36.92
C ALA A 486 12.55 -26.87 36.43
N THR A 487 12.84 -26.26 35.28
CA THR A 487 12.06 -25.13 34.74
C THR A 487 11.15 -25.52 33.57
N GLY A 488 11.38 -26.68 32.94
CA GLY A 488 10.69 -27.10 31.71
C GLY A 488 11.06 -26.27 30.47
N LYS A 489 12.04 -25.38 30.59
CA LYS A 489 12.50 -24.45 29.56
C LYS A 489 13.74 -25.00 28.84
N LEU A 490 14.04 -24.50 27.64
CA LEU A 490 15.29 -24.85 26.92
C LEU A 490 16.51 -24.42 27.73
N SER A 491 17.46 -25.33 28.01
CA SER A 491 18.67 -25.01 28.78
C SER A 491 19.52 -23.94 28.09
N PHE A 492 19.59 -23.98 26.76
CA PHE A 492 20.19 -22.94 25.91
C PHE A 492 19.09 -22.05 25.32
N GLY A 493 18.34 -21.38 26.22
CA GLY A 493 17.15 -20.62 25.84
C GLY A 493 17.26 -19.09 25.95
N ALA A 494 18.29 -18.56 26.60
CA ALA A 494 18.46 -17.12 26.84
C ALA A 494 18.87 -16.36 25.56
N ALA A 495 17.92 -16.09 24.67
CA ALA A 495 18.17 -15.46 23.37
C ALA A 495 18.60 -13.99 23.52
N ASN A 496 19.76 -13.65 22.95
CA ASN A 496 20.23 -12.28 22.89
C ASN A 496 19.38 -11.45 21.91
N ILE A 497 18.66 -10.45 22.44
CA ILE A 497 17.85 -9.53 21.63
C ILE A 497 18.58 -8.23 21.26
N CYS A 498 19.92 -8.23 21.36
CA CYS A 498 20.78 -7.10 21.07
C CYS A 498 20.35 -5.84 21.86
N ASN A 499 20.15 -6.01 23.16
CA ASN A 499 19.89 -4.95 24.13
C ASN A 499 20.91 -5.13 25.26
N HIS A 500 21.84 -4.17 25.36
CA HIS A 500 23.04 -4.27 26.19
C HIS A 500 23.18 -3.05 27.07
N PHE A 501 23.74 -3.28 28.25
CA PHE A 501 24.19 -2.25 29.17
C PHE A 501 25.71 -2.29 29.23
N PHE A 502 26.36 -1.14 29.14
CA PHE A 502 27.79 -1.01 29.38
C PHE A 502 28.06 0.19 30.27
N THR A 503 29.00 0.03 31.20
CA THR A 503 29.61 1.20 31.85
C THR A 503 30.66 1.82 30.93
N VAL A 504 30.81 3.15 30.99
CA VAL A 504 31.84 3.87 30.23
C VAL A 504 33.25 3.40 30.62
N ASP A 505 33.48 3.11 31.90
CA ASP A 505 34.75 2.62 32.43
C ASP A 505 35.09 1.23 31.86
N PHE A 506 34.11 0.31 31.79
CA PHE A 506 34.32 -0.99 31.16
C PHE A 506 34.75 -0.87 29.69
N LEU A 507 34.11 0.03 28.93
CA LEU A 507 34.49 0.22 27.52
C LEU A 507 35.90 0.82 27.39
N THR A 508 36.25 1.78 28.24
CA THR A 508 37.51 2.52 28.16
C THR A 508 38.71 1.75 28.68
N ASP A 509 38.57 1.13 29.86
CA ASP A 509 39.69 0.56 30.61
C ASP A 509 39.85 -0.94 30.37
N VAL A 510 38.78 -1.64 29.98
CA VAL A 510 38.80 -3.11 29.78
C VAL A 510 38.65 -3.48 28.32
N VAL A 511 37.59 -3.03 27.65
CA VAL A 511 37.30 -3.47 26.28
C VAL A 511 38.32 -2.93 25.28
N LEU A 512 38.53 -1.62 25.21
CA LEU A 512 39.40 -1.00 24.21
C LEU A 512 40.85 -1.51 24.24
N PRO A 513 41.50 -1.74 25.41
CA PRO A 513 42.84 -2.31 25.46
C PRO A 513 42.92 -3.80 25.07
N ASN A 514 41.80 -4.54 25.19
CA ASN A 514 41.74 -5.99 25.00
C ASN A 514 40.91 -6.43 23.77
N LEU A 515 40.67 -5.53 22.81
CA LEU A 515 39.94 -5.87 21.59
C LEU A 515 40.66 -6.98 20.81
N SER A 516 39.93 -8.06 20.54
CA SER A 516 40.44 -9.22 19.81
C SER A 516 40.81 -8.88 18.36
N LEU A 517 41.80 -9.59 17.83
CA LEU A 517 42.10 -9.64 16.40
C LEU A 517 41.32 -10.74 15.66
N GLU A 518 40.57 -11.56 16.39
CA GLU A 518 39.73 -12.62 15.83
C GLU A 518 38.37 -12.06 15.41
N TYR A 519 38.03 -12.31 14.15
CA TYR A 519 36.75 -11.93 13.55
C TYR A 519 36.02 -13.19 13.11
N HIS A 520 34.69 -13.14 13.15
CA HIS A 520 33.85 -14.21 12.63
C HIS A 520 33.91 -14.24 11.11
N VAL A 521 34.09 -15.44 10.55
CA VAL A 521 34.28 -15.65 9.11
C VAL A 521 32.96 -16.08 8.46
N ALA A 522 32.34 -15.19 7.69
CA ALA A 522 31.14 -15.47 6.94
C ALA A 522 31.45 -15.70 5.45
N HIS A 523 31.17 -16.90 4.94
CA HIS A 523 31.31 -17.20 3.52
C HIS A 523 30.13 -16.62 2.73
N LYS A 524 30.42 -15.80 1.71
CA LYS A 524 29.41 -15.07 0.95
C LYS A 524 29.69 -15.12 -0.55
N LYS A 525 28.63 -14.86 -1.32
CA LYS A 525 28.71 -14.51 -2.74
C LYS A 525 29.08 -13.03 -2.81
N ILE A 526 30.35 -12.75 -3.06
CA ILE A 526 30.90 -11.39 -3.05
C ILE A 526 30.96 -10.92 -4.50
N ALA A 527 30.33 -9.78 -4.78
CA ALA A 527 30.41 -9.15 -6.09
C ALA A 527 31.88 -8.89 -6.43
N MET A 528 32.30 -9.28 -7.63
CA MET A 528 33.69 -9.21 -8.05
C MET A 528 33.83 -8.92 -9.54
N ALA A 529 34.98 -8.36 -9.93
CA ALA A 529 35.32 -8.11 -11.32
C ALA A 529 35.80 -9.39 -12.01
N ASP A 530 35.23 -9.70 -13.17
CA ASP A 530 35.75 -10.74 -14.06
C ASP A 530 37.06 -10.31 -14.76
N ASP A 531 37.56 -11.09 -15.71
CA ASP A 531 38.80 -10.75 -16.44
C ASP A 531 38.63 -9.59 -17.43
N SER A 532 37.40 -9.29 -17.83
CA SER A 532 37.07 -8.13 -18.66
C SER A 532 37.02 -6.84 -17.83
N GLY A 533 36.70 -6.95 -16.53
CA GLY A 533 36.47 -5.83 -15.62
C GLY A 533 35.00 -5.61 -15.27
N ALA A 534 34.08 -6.41 -15.84
CA ALA A 534 32.67 -6.33 -15.52
C ALA A 534 32.39 -6.93 -14.13
N THR A 535 31.59 -6.23 -13.32
CA THR A 535 31.13 -6.73 -12.03
C THR A 535 30.09 -7.84 -12.22
N PHE A 536 30.31 -8.97 -11.58
CA PHE A 536 29.33 -10.03 -11.47
C PHE A 536 29.26 -10.55 -10.03
N THR A 537 28.14 -11.17 -9.66
CA THR A 537 28.02 -11.89 -8.37
C THR A 537 28.07 -13.39 -8.64
N PRO A 538 29.05 -14.11 -8.10
CA PRO A 538 29.17 -15.56 -8.29
C PRO A 538 27.93 -16.33 -7.81
N THR A 539 27.67 -17.48 -8.43
CA THR A 539 26.53 -18.36 -8.06
C THR A 539 26.80 -19.14 -6.77
N GLU A 540 28.07 -19.35 -6.42
CA GLU A 540 28.53 -19.99 -5.18
C GLU A 540 29.29 -18.99 -4.29
N ASN A 541 29.55 -19.36 -3.04
CA ASN A 541 30.33 -18.51 -2.13
C ASN A 541 31.75 -18.32 -2.68
N SER A 542 32.12 -17.08 -2.99
CA SER A 542 33.37 -16.72 -3.66
C SER A 542 34.40 -16.07 -2.75
N GLY A 543 34.01 -15.66 -1.55
CA GLY A 543 34.90 -15.05 -0.59
C GLY A 543 34.35 -15.05 0.83
N ILE A 544 35.11 -14.44 1.71
CA ILE A 544 34.80 -14.27 3.12
C ILE A 544 34.58 -12.80 3.45
N LYS A 545 33.59 -12.57 4.30
CA LYS A 545 33.38 -11.34 5.05
C LYS A 545 33.85 -11.59 6.48
N LEU A 546 34.64 -10.66 7.01
CA LEU A 546 35.05 -10.64 8.41
C LEU A 546 34.13 -9.69 9.18
N GLU A 547 33.53 -10.18 10.25
CA GLU A 547 32.65 -9.38 11.11
C GLU A 547 32.92 -9.66 12.58
N SER A 548 32.86 -8.60 13.39
CA SER A 548 32.94 -8.68 14.85
C SER A 548 31.53 -8.55 15.44
N PHE A 549 31.27 -9.24 16.53
CA PHE A 549 30.01 -9.11 17.23
C PHE A 549 30.13 -8.26 18.49
N ILE A 550 29.10 -7.45 18.75
CA ILE A 550 29.07 -6.59 19.93
C ILE A 550 29.22 -7.40 21.22
N PHE A 551 28.71 -8.62 21.27
CA PHE A 551 28.75 -9.47 22.45
C PHE A 551 30.05 -10.27 22.61
N ASP A 552 31.01 -10.19 21.69
CA ASP A 552 32.30 -10.89 21.81
C ASP A 552 33.09 -10.44 23.05
N VAL A 553 32.76 -9.27 23.62
CA VAL A 553 33.40 -8.71 24.81
C VAL A 553 32.80 -9.22 26.13
N PHE A 554 31.75 -10.04 26.12
CA PHE A 554 31.13 -10.55 27.34
C PHE A 554 32.10 -11.33 28.22
N THR A 555 33.08 -12.00 27.60
CA THR A 555 34.14 -12.74 28.29
C THR A 555 35.09 -11.85 29.09
N LEU A 556 35.14 -10.55 28.77
CA LEU A 556 35.97 -9.56 29.45
C LEU A 556 35.27 -8.95 30.68
N SER A 557 33.97 -9.15 30.82
CA SER A 557 33.19 -8.63 31.94
C SER A 557 33.61 -9.29 33.25
N SER A 558 33.89 -8.47 34.26
CA SER A 558 34.15 -8.95 35.61
C SER A 558 32.85 -9.27 36.35
N LYS A 559 31.76 -8.60 35.98
CA LYS A 559 30.44 -8.78 36.60
C LYS A 559 29.32 -8.52 35.60
N MET A 560 28.91 -9.60 34.93
CA MET A 560 27.83 -9.53 33.96
C MET A 560 26.45 -9.71 34.63
N ALA A 561 25.46 -8.93 34.19
CA ALA A 561 24.06 -9.11 34.59
C ALA A 561 23.20 -9.56 33.39
N VAL A 562 22.30 -10.51 33.61
CA VAL A 562 21.40 -11.04 32.56
C VAL A 562 19.97 -11.01 33.05
N LEU A 563 19.13 -10.22 32.36
CA LEU A 563 17.71 -10.07 32.67
C LEU A 563 16.86 -10.66 31.55
N SER A 564 16.06 -11.68 31.86
CA SER A 564 15.09 -12.24 30.93
C SER A 564 13.77 -11.47 31.00
N VAL A 565 13.29 -11.00 29.84
CA VAL A 565 12.05 -10.21 29.72
C VAL A 565 11.00 -10.91 28.85
N PRO A 566 9.71 -10.53 28.95
CA PRO A 566 8.66 -11.07 28.10
C PRO A 566 8.88 -10.69 26.64
N ARG A 567 8.94 -11.68 25.75
CA ARG A 567 9.06 -11.45 24.29
C ARG A 567 7.95 -10.55 23.75
N LYS A 568 6.72 -10.78 24.21
CA LYS A 568 5.51 -10.14 23.68
C LYS A 568 5.52 -8.62 23.81
N THR A 569 6.24 -8.08 24.79
CA THR A 569 6.29 -6.64 25.11
C THR A 569 7.64 -5.99 24.77
N GLU A 570 8.67 -6.77 24.46
CA GLU A 570 10.03 -6.22 24.34
C GLU A 570 10.77 -6.62 23.07
N PHE A 571 10.26 -7.57 22.28
CA PHE A 571 10.99 -8.08 21.12
C PHE A 571 10.11 -8.35 19.90
N ALA A 572 9.99 -7.33 19.04
CA ALA A 572 9.33 -7.36 17.74
C ALA A 572 10.31 -6.93 16.63
N PRO A 573 11.25 -7.80 16.23
CA PRO A 573 12.24 -7.48 15.21
C PRO A 573 11.63 -7.37 13.81
N VAL A 574 12.20 -6.52 12.96
CA VAL A 574 11.79 -6.29 11.57
C VAL A 574 12.97 -6.64 10.66
N LYS A 575 13.04 -7.92 10.26
CA LYS A 575 14.13 -8.53 9.49
C LYS A 575 13.68 -9.09 8.14
N ASN A 576 12.41 -9.47 8.03
CA ASN A 576 11.80 -10.09 6.88
C ASN A 576 10.84 -9.11 6.16
N PRO A 577 10.60 -9.27 4.85
CA PRO A 577 9.69 -8.40 4.09
C PRO A 577 8.23 -8.50 4.60
N PRO A 578 7.36 -7.56 4.19
CA PRO A 578 5.93 -7.65 4.46
C PRO A 578 5.33 -9.00 4.04
N ARG A 579 4.26 -9.41 4.74
CA ARG A 579 3.52 -10.68 4.63
C ARG A 579 4.25 -11.92 5.17
N PHE A 580 5.49 -11.80 5.61
CA PHE A 580 6.16 -12.89 6.33
C PHE A 580 5.53 -13.07 7.73
N PRO A 581 5.33 -14.31 8.22
CA PRO A 581 4.56 -14.54 9.45
C PRO A 581 5.25 -14.08 10.74
N THR A 582 6.58 -13.99 10.73
CA THR A 582 7.42 -13.65 11.88
C THR A 582 8.53 -12.69 11.47
N ASP A 583 8.98 -11.87 12.42
CA ASP A 583 10.05 -10.87 12.29
C ASP A 583 9.87 -9.93 11.08
N SER A 584 8.63 -9.58 10.78
CA SER A 584 8.19 -8.74 9.67
C SER A 584 7.48 -7.47 10.16
N PRO A 585 7.30 -6.44 9.31
CA PRO A 585 6.49 -5.28 9.63
C PRO A 585 5.09 -5.66 10.14
N ASP A 586 4.45 -6.66 9.53
CA ASP A 586 3.10 -7.11 9.93
C ASP A 586 3.09 -7.76 11.31
N SER A 587 4.11 -8.60 11.61
CA SER A 587 4.23 -9.18 12.95
C SER A 587 4.52 -8.11 14.01
N ALA A 588 5.34 -7.10 13.69
CA ALA A 588 5.64 -6.02 14.61
C ALA A 588 4.41 -5.16 14.92
N ARG A 589 3.62 -4.79 13.90
CA ARG A 589 2.34 -4.09 14.12
C ARG A 589 1.36 -4.88 14.98
N ARG A 590 1.27 -6.19 14.75
CA ARG A 590 0.42 -7.06 15.57
C ARG A 590 0.87 -7.05 17.02
N MET A 591 2.17 -7.14 17.28
CA MET A 591 2.68 -7.12 18.66
C MET A 591 2.47 -5.75 19.33
N ILE A 592 2.61 -4.63 18.61
CA ILE A 592 2.26 -3.29 19.11
C ILE A 592 0.77 -3.19 19.43
N HIS A 593 -0.10 -3.74 18.57
CA HIS A 593 -1.54 -3.81 18.82
C HIS A 593 -1.85 -4.61 20.09
N GLU A 594 -1.27 -5.80 20.26
CA GLU A 594 -1.47 -6.62 21.46
C GLU A 594 -0.93 -5.94 22.73
N GLU A 595 0.21 -5.24 22.64
CA GLU A 595 0.76 -4.46 23.75
C GLU A 595 -0.19 -3.32 24.15
N GLY A 596 -0.63 -2.51 23.19
CA GLY A 596 -1.57 -1.40 23.44
C GLY A 596 -2.90 -1.90 24.00
N LYS A 597 -3.41 -3.03 23.50
CA LYS A 597 -4.58 -3.72 24.03
C LYS A 597 -4.37 -4.11 25.49
N SER A 598 -3.27 -4.80 25.80
CA SER A 598 -2.95 -5.21 27.17
C SER A 598 -2.85 -4.00 28.11
N TRP A 599 -2.25 -2.90 27.68
CA TRP A 599 -2.16 -1.68 28.48
C TRP A 599 -3.53 -1.07 28.76
N LEU A 600 -4.42 -1.01 27.76
CA LEU A 600 -5.79 -0.51 27.95
C LEU A 600 -6.61 -1.40 28.88
N VAL A 601 -6.49 -2.71 28.77
CA VAL A 601 -7.15 -3.67 29.66
C VAL A 601 -6.64 -3.51 31.10
N ASN A 602 -5.32 -3.44 31.29
CA ASN A 602 -4.73 -3.22 32.61
C ASN A 602 -5.19 -1.90 33.23
N ALA A 603 -5.19 -0.81 32.45
CA ALA A 603 -5.70 0.48 32.91
C ALA A 603 -7.21 0.45 33.22
N ALA A 604 -8.00 -0.31 32.45
CA ALA A 604 -9.42 -0.52 32.70
C ALA A 604 -9.69 -1.30 33.99
N SER A 605 -8.90 -2.34 34.26
CA SER A 605 -9.03 -3.15 35.48
C SER A 605 -8.81 -2.36 36.77
N SER A 606 -8.11 -1.23 36.68
CA SER A 606 -7.84 -0.34 37.82
C SER A 606 -8.94 0.70 38.06
N ILE A 607 -9.89 0.86 37.13
CA ILE A 607 -10.93 1.90 37.19
C ILE A 607 -12.37 1.37 37.08
N LEU A 608 -12.56 0.16 36.56
CA LEU A 608 -13.87 -0.47 36.43
C LEU A 608 -14.12 -1.39 37.63
N ASP A 609 -15.24 -1.18 38.32
CA ASP A 609 -15.60 -1.94 39.52
C ASP A 609 -16.31 -3.27 39.21
N SER A 610 -16.82 -3.44 37.99
CA SER A 610 -17.59 -4.62 37.56
C SER A 610 -16.80 -5.52 36.61
N SER A 611 -16.77 -6.83 36.90
CA SER A 611 -16.18 -7.84 36.01
C SER A 611 -16.84 -7.88 34.63
N ASP A 612 -18.14 -7.60 34.56
CA ASP A 612 -18.90 -7.61 33.30
C ASP A 612 -18.56 -6.39 32.44
N GLU A 613 -18.28 -5.24 33.06
CA GLU A 613 -17.87 -4.03 32.34
C GLU A 613 -16.46 -4.19 31.76
N LEU A 614 -15.54 -4.79 32.53
CA LEU A 614 -14.20 -5.11 32.06
C LEU A 614 -14.23 -6.11 30.90
N ALA A 615 -14.98 -7.22 31.05
CA ALA A 615 -15.13 -8.23 29.99
C ALA A 615 -15.77 -7.64 28.73
N ASN A 616 -16.73 -6.71 28.88
CA ASN A 616 -17.32 -6.01 27.75
C ASN A 616 -16.32 -5.07 27.06
N PHE A 617 -15.47 -4.37 27.81
CA PHE A 617 -14.43 -3.52 27.26
C PHE A 617 -13.35 -4.33 26.53
N GLU A 618 -12.91 -5.45 27.10
CA GLU A 618 -12.00 -6.40 26.47
C GLU A 618 -12.57 -6.91 25.14
N ARG A 619 -13.83 -7.35 25.12
CA ARG A 619 -14.49 -7.82 23.90
C ARG A 619 -14.57 -6.74 22.81
N LYS A 620 -14.79 -5.48 23.19
CA LYS A 620 -14.73 -4.36 22.23
C LYS A 620 -13.32 -4.19 21.66
N LEU A 621 -12.28 -4.27 22.49
CA LEU A 621 -10.89 -4.20 22.03
C LEU A 621 -10.52 -5.33 21.07
N GLU A 622 -11.13 -6.52 21.18
CA GLU A 622 -10.96 -7.63 20.22
C GLU A 622 -11.50 -7.31 18.82
N GLU A 623 -12.47 -6.40 18.70
CA GLU A 623 -13.03 -6.00 17.41
C GLU A 623 -12.13 -4.99 16.68
N ALA A 624 -11.18 -4.35 17.37
CA ALA A 624 -10.31 -3.34 16.78
C ALA A 624 -9.28 -3.97 15.82
N ILE A 625 -9.19 -3.46 14.59
CA ILE A 625 -8.22 -3.91 13.57
C ILE A 625 -6.79 -3.50 13.95
N CYS A 626 -6.64 -2.34 14.60
CA CYS A 626 -5.34 -1.86 15.07
C CYS A 626 -5.49 -1.01 16.34
N ILE A 627 -4.56 -1.18 17.28
CA ILE A 627 -4.44 -0.37 18.49
C ILE A 627 -3.04 0.20 18.49
N GLU A 628 -2.92 1.51 18.46
CA GLU A 628 -1.65 2.22 18.50
C GLU A 628 -1.68 3.25 19.63
N ILE A 629 -0.80 3.07 20.61
CA ILE A 629 -0.60 4.04 21.69
C ILE A 629 0.74 4.71 21.45
N SER A 630 0.71 6.02 21.25
CA SER A 630 1.90 6.84 21.09
C SER A 630 2.78 6.76 22.34
N PRO A 631 4.12 6.61 22.21
CA PRO A 631 5.01 6.65 23.37
C PRO A 631 4.87 7.93 24.20
N LEU A 632 4.48 9.05 23.58
CA LEU A 632 4.22 10.31 24.28
C LEU A 632 2.96 10.30 25.15
N VAL A 633 2.05 9.36 24.93
CA VAL A 633 0.90 9.11 25.81
C VAL A 633 1.32 8.19 26.96
N SER A 634 2.06 7.14 26.63
CA SER A 634 2.45 6.11 27.58
C SER A 634 3.72 5.40 27.10
N TYR A 635 4.74 5.34 27.96
CA TYR A 635 5.99 4.63 27.71
C TYR A 635 5.84 3.12 27.93
N ASN A 636 5.11 2.71 28.97
CA ASN A 636 4.97 1.32 29.41
C ASN A 636 3.59 1.04 30.03
N GLY A 637 2.54 1.70 29.56
CA GLY A 637 1.15 1.51 29.98
C GLY A 637 0.66 2.47 31.07
N GLU A 638 1.52 3.33 31.62
CA GLU A 638 1.14 4.36 32.58
C GLU A 638 0.26 5.47 31.97
N GLY A 639 -0.57 6.13 32.78
CA GLY A 639 -1.32 7.33 32.37
C GLY A 639 -2.55 7.10 31.48
N LEU A 640 -2.99 5.86 31.29
CA LEU A 640 -4.08 5.53 30.36
C LEU A 640 -5.51 5.60 30.94
N SER A 641 -5.67 5.75 32.25
CA SER A 641 -7.00 5.72 32.91
C SER A 641 -8.01 6.73 32.33
N THR A 642 -7.57 7.93 31.96
CA THR A 642 -8.43 8.95 31.33
C THR A 642 -8.83 8.57 29.90
N HIS A 643 -7.95 7.93 29.15
CA HIS A 643 -8.22 7.46 27.79
C HIS A 643 -9.18 6.26 27.79
N VAL A 644 -9.03 5.34 28.75
CA VAL A 644 -9.98 4.24 28.92
C VAL A 644 -11.39 4.77 29.20
N ASN A 645 -11.54 5.73 30.11
CA ASN A 645 -12.83 6.39 30.38
C ASN A 645 -13.46 7.01 29.12
N PHE A 646 -12.64 7.54 28.22
CA PHE A 646 -13.09 8.06 26.93
C PHE A 646 -13.50 6.93 25.97
N LEU A 647 -12.69 5.89 25.83
CA LEU A 647 -12.94 4.75 24.93
C LEU A 647 -14.18 3.94 25.34
N ILE A 648 -14.46 3.82 26.64
CA ILE A 648 -15.70 3.19 27.13
C ILE A 648 -16.93 3.90 26.56
N LYS A 649 -16.87 5.24 26.43
CA LYS A 649 -17.98 6.09 25.96
C LYS A 649 -18.02 6.24 24.43
N ASN A 650 -16.87 6.22 23.76
CA ASN A 650 -16.71 6.60 22.35
C ASN A 650 -15.90 5.57 21.54
N PHE A 651 -16.26 4.30 21.62
CA PHE A 651 -15.53 3.23 20.95
C PHE A 651 -15.68 3.30 19.43
N LEU A 652 -14.60 3.62 18.71
CA LEU A 652 -14.52 3.54 17.24
C LEU A 652 -14.09 2.13 16.85
N ARG A 653 -14.73 1.54 15.83
CA ARG A 653 -14.69 0.09 15.59
C ARG A 653 -13.43 -0.43 14.87
N ASP A 654 -12.75 0.40 14.07
CA ASP A 654 -11.67 -0.12 13.22
C ASP A 654 -10.26 0.15 13.77
N ILE A 655 -9.94 1.36 14.21
CA ILE A 655 -8.58 1.74 14.64
C ILE A 655 -8.66 2.57 15.93
N ILE A 656 -8.00 2.10 16.98
CA ILE A 656 -7.82 2.85 18.23
C ILE A 656 -6.43 3.46 18.22
N ARG A 657 -6.36 4.78 18.08
CA ARG A 657 -5.09 5.50 18.14
C ARG A 657 -5.11 6.53 19.26
N LEU A 658 -4.21 6.38 20.23
CA LEU A 658 -4.03 7.34 21.31
C LEU A 658 -2.78 8.18 21.04
N GLU A 659 -2.97 9.50 20.90
CA GLU A 659 -1.91 10.49 20.74
C GLU A 659 -2.01 11.56 21.84
N SER A 660 -0.88 12.16 22.21
CA SER A 660 -0.86 13.10 23.33
C SER A 660 -1.55 14.43 22.98
N SER A 661 -2.61 14.78 23.71
CA SER A 661 -3.35 16.05 23.57
C SER A 661 -2.54 17.29 23.93
N LYS A 662 -1.43 17.15 24.67
CA LYS A 662 -0.53 18.26 25.03
C LYS A 662 0.22 18.83 23.83
N PHE A 663 0.32 18.07 22.74
CA PHE A 663 0.94 18.54 21.51
C PHE A 663 -0.16 18.99 20.56
N MET A 664 -0.24 20.31 20.37
CA MET A 664 -1.07 20.89 19.32
C MET A 664 -0.56 20.38 17.98
N ALA A 665 -1.50 20.09 17.08
CA ALA A 665 -1.14 19.74 15.72
C ALA A 665 -0.42 20.92 15.05
N ASN A 666 0.43 20.61 14.10
CA ASN A 666 1.11 21.59 13.28
C ASN A 666 1.22 21.09 11.85
N ALA A 667 1.87 21.84 10.97
CA ALA A 667 1.97 21.48 9.55
C ALA A 667 2.51 20.06 9.30
N ASN A 668 3.44 19.58 10.16
CA ASN A 668 4.04 18.24 10.07
C ASN A 668 3.11 17.11 10.55
N SER A 669 1.99 17.45 11.19
CA SER A 669 0.94 16.48 11.52
C SER A 669 0.16 15.99 10.29
N VAL A 670 0.34 16.65 9.14
CA VAL A 670 -0.22 16.24 7.85
C VAL A 670 0.90 15.62 7.00
N PRO A 671 0.74 14.40 6.47
CA PRO A 671 1.69 13.82 5.53
C PRO A 671 1.96 14.77 4.35
N ALA A 672 3.24 15.06 4.08
CA ALA A 672 3.63 16.05 3.07
C ALA A 672 3.06 15.73 1.67
N SER A 673 2.95 14.44 1.33
CA SER A 673 2.33 13.97 0.10
C SER A 673 0.85 14.34 0.02
N LEU A 674 0.09 14.06 1.08
CA LEU A 674 -1.35 14.37 1.18
C LEU A 674 -1.58 15.88 1.10
N ARG A 675 -0.81 16.66 1.87
CA ARG A 675 -0.87 18.12 1.85
C ARG A 675 -0.67 18.66 0.44
N LYS A 676 0.40 18.24 -0.23
CA LYS A 676 0.72 18.66 -1.60
C LYS A 676 -0.40 18.31 -2.59
N THR A 677 -1.04 17.15 -2.45
CA THR A 677 -2.17 16.75 -3.30
C THR A 677 -3.37 17.66 -3.10
N TYR A 678 -3.74 17.96 -1.85
CA TYR A 678 -4.85 18.85 -1.53
C TYR A 678 -4.59 20.32 -1.90
N GLU A 679 -3.36 20.80 -1.72
CA GLU A 679 -2.94 22.13 -2.17
C GLU A 679 -3.05 22.27 -3.69
N LYS A 680 -2.56 21.29 -4.45
CA LYS A 680 -2.67 21.27 -5.91
C LYS A 680 -4.12 21.21 -6.39
N ALA A 681 -4.99 20.55 -5.65
CA ALA A 681 -6.43 20.50 -5.94
C ALA A 681 -7.19 21.76 -5.47
N GLY A 682 -6.49 22.76 -4.90
CA GLY A 682 -7.10 23.98 -4.38
C GLY A 682 -7.92 23.78 -3.11
N GLN A 683 -7.72 22.68 -2.38
CA GLN A 683 -8.44 22.30 -1.16
C GLN A 683 -7.57 22.47 0.10
N SER A 684 -6.56 23.35 0.08
CA SER A 684 -5.63 23.53 1.21
C SER A 684 -6.30 24.03 2.49
N HIS A 685 -7.46 24.68 2.38
CA HIS A 685 -8.19 25.25 3.52
C HIS A 685 -8.67 24.19 4.51
N VAL A 686 -8.74 22.91 4.12
CA VAL A 686 -9.08 21.81 5.04
C VAL A 686 -8.05 21.69 6.18
N PHE A 687 -6.79 22.09 5.97
CA PHE A 687 -5.74 22.03 6.98
C PHE A 687 -5.67 23.28 7.88
N ARG A 688 -6.54 24.29 7.67
CA ARG A 688 -6.41 25.61 8.31
C ARG A 688 -6.36 25.56 9.84
N PHE A 689 -7.07 24.61 10.47
CA PHE A 689 -7.09 24.47 11.93
C PHE A 689 -5.92 23.66 12.47
N ILE A 690 -5.36 22.75 11.66
CA ILE A 690 -4.08 22.08 11.96
C ILE A 690 -2.95 23.10 11.92
N ASP A 691 -2.88 23.91 10.85
CA ASP A 691 -1.82 24.90 10.65
C ASP A 691 -1.86 26.01 11.70
N ALA A 692 -3.07 26.37 12.17
CA ALA A 692 -3.27 27.34 13.22
C ALA A 692 -3.10 26.77 14.65
N GLY A 693 -2.75 25.49 14.80
CA GLY A 693 -2.62 24.83 16.10
C GLY A 693 -3.89 24.89 16.95
N LYS A 694 -5.06 24.82 16.30
CA LYS A 694 -6.39 24.92 16.94
C LYS A 694 -6.98 23.57 17.33
N ILE A 695 -6.41 22.50 16.80
CA ILE A 695 -6.78 21.12 17.13
C ILE A 695 -5.55 20.36 17.61
N ASN A 696 -5.77 19.34 18.42
CA ASN A 696 -4.70 18.49 18.93
C ASN A 696 -4.25 17.47 17.88
N ALA A 697 -3.12 16.80 18.12
CA ALA A 697 -2.55 15.83 17.17
C ALA A 697 -3.50 14.65 16.85
N HIS A 698 -4.36 14.25 17.79
CA HIS A 698 -5.35 13.19 17.56
C HIS A 698 -6.46 13.66 16.61
N GLU A 699 -7.04 14.84 16.86
CA GLU A 699 -8.04 15.46 15.98
C GLU A 699 -7.49 15.70 14.55
N ALA A 700 -6.22 16.12 14.44
CA ALA A 700 -5.57 16.27 13.15
C ALA A 700 -5.41 14.93 12.40
N CYS A 701 -5.13 13.85 13.13
CA CYS A 701 -5.09 12.51 12.56
C CYS A 701 -6.45 12.08 12.02
N GLU A 702 -7.53 12.26 12.79
CA GLU A 702 -8.88 11.89 12.33
C GLU A 702 -9.21 12.59 11.01
N LEU A 703 -8.88 13.89 10.91
CA LEU A 703 -9.05 14.63 9.67
C LEU A 703 -8.19 14.08 8.53
N VAL A 704 -6.91 13.75 8.79
CA VAL A 704 -6.00 13.18 7.78
C VAL A 704 -6.53 11.84 7.25
N GLU A 705 -7.04 10.97 8.12
CA GLU A 705 -7.64 9.70 7.71
C GLU A 705 -8.92 9.90 6.90
N ASP A 706 -9.75 10.87 7.27
CA ASP A 706 -10.92 11.24 6.49
C ASP A 706 -10.53 11.75 5.10
N LEU A 707 -9.48 12.57 4.98
CA LEU A 707 -9.00 13.10 3.70
C LEU A 707 -8.34 12.04 2.82
N ARG A 708 -7.64 11.05 3.40
CA ARG A 708 -7.03 9.93 2.65
C ARG A 708 -8.04 9.10 1.86
N GLN A 709 -9.32 9.14 2.24
CA GLN A 709 -10.38 8.42 1.54
C GLN A 709 -10.73 9.03 0.17
N TYR A 710 -10.26 10.24 -0.13
CA TYR A 710 -10.63 10.99 -1.32
C TYR A 710 -9.40 11.39 -2.14
N ASP A 711 -9.51 11.28 -3.47
CA ASP A 711 -8.62 11.97 -4.39
C ASP A 711 -9.22 13.37 -4.67
N PRO A 712 -8.66 14.45 -4.10
CA PRO A 712 -9.26 15.77 -4.21
C PRO A 712 -9.28 16.31 -5.65
N HIS A 713 -8.41 15.82 -6.54
CA HIS A 713 -8.45 16.18 -7.96
C HIS A 713 -9.64 15.52 -8.67
N GLN A 714 -9.86 14.22 -8.42
CA GLN A 714 -11.02 13.51 -8.97
C GLN A 714 -12.33 14.09 -8.44
N ILE A 715 -12.39 14.38 -7.14
CA ILE A 715 -13.59 14.93 -6.51
C ILE A 715 -13.87 16.37 -6.99
N ALA A 716 -12.85 17.22 -7.17
CA ALA A 716 -13.04 18.55 -7.74
C ALA A 716 -13.52 18.49 -9.20
N ALA A 717 -12.90 17.65 -10.03
CA ALA A 717 -13.33 17.43 -11.40
C ALA A 717 -14.76 16.86 -11.49
N LEU A 718 -15.15 16.03 -10.52
CA LEU A 718 -16.51 15.53 -10.40
C LEU A 718 -17.49 16.68 -10.11
N PHE A 719 -17.19 17.52 -9.13
CA PHE A 719 -18.01 18.68 -8.79
C PHE A 719 -18.22 19.62 -9.99
N ASP A 720 -17.13 20.01 -10.67
CA ASP A 720 -17.20 20.94 -11.81
C ASP A 720 -18.08 20.39 -12.94
N ARG A 721 -17.96 19.10 -13.23
CA ARG A 721 -18.75 18.43 -14.26
C ARG A 721 -20.22 18.33 -13.88
N SER A 722 -20.53 17.98 -12.63
CA SER A 722 -21.91 17.91 -12.13
C SER A 722 -22.61 19.26 -12.17
N VAL A 723 -21.95 20.33 -11.73
CA VAL A 723 -22.51 21.70 -11.76
C VAL A 723 -22.69 22.18 -13.22
N LYS A 724 -21.74 21.85 -14.10
CA LYS A 724 -21.89 22.16 -15.53
C LYS A 724 -23.05 21.38 -16.16
N ALA A 725 -23.20 20.10 -15.85
CA ALA A 725 -24.31 19.27 -16.36
C ALA A 725 -25.68 19.80 -15.92
N GLU A 726 -25.83 20.21 -14.65
CA GLU A 726 -27.04 20.87 -14.13
C GLU A 726 -27.42 22.10 -14.97
N SER A 727 -26.43 22.92 -15.37
CA SER A 727 -26.68 24.12 -16.19
C SER A 727 -27.13 23.82 -17.62
N VAL A 728 -26.69 22.71 -18.21
CA VAL A 728 -27.03 22.30 -19.59
C VAL A 728 -28.39 21.60 -19.64
N MET A 729 -28.73 20.77 -18.65
CA MET A 729 -30.02 20.07 -18.59
C MET A 729 -31.23 21.03 -18.52
N ASN A 730 -31.05 22.25 -18.01
CA ASN A 730 -32.08 23.29 -18.02
C ASN A 730 -32.35 23.90 -19.42
N VAL A 731 -31.59 23.54 -20.46
CA VAL A 731 -31.67 24.13 -21.80
C VAL A 731 -32.25 23.16 -22.85
N ASP A 732 -32.14 21.83 -22.64
CA ASP A 732 -32.54 20.76 -23.59
C ASP A 732 -33.83 20.02 -23.17
N ALA A 733 -34.94 20.75 -22.99
CA ALA A 733 -36.23 20.15 -22.62
C ALA A 733 -36.91 19.34 -23.76
N ASP A 734 -36.35 19.35 -24.98
CA ASP A 734 -37.07 19.02 -26.22
C ASP A 734 -36.96 17.56 -26.72
N GLU A 735 -36.40 16.60 -25.96
CA GLU A 735 -36.22 15.19 -26.41
C GLU A 735 -36.70 14.09 -25.43
N ILE A 736 -37.70 14.35 -24.57
CA ILE A 736 -38.34 13.32 -23.74
C ILE A 736 -39.58 12.70 -24.40
N ALA A 737 -39.73 11.38 -24.30
CA ALA A 737 -40.86 10.62 -24.87
C ALA A 737 -41.39 9.56 -23.88
N PRO A 738 -42.72 9.33 -23.83
CA PRO A 738 -43.29 8.23 -23.04
C PRO A 738 -42.87 6.87 -23.63
N LEU A 739 -43.13 5.80 -22.87
CA LEU A 739 -42.94 4.44 -23.39
C LEU A 739 -43.99 4.13 -24.49
N GLU A 740 -43.58 3.31 -25.46
CA GLU A 740 -44.49 2.73 -26.46
C GLU A 740 -45.48 1.76 -25.78
N ASP A 741 -46.67 1.57 -26.36
CA ASP A 741 -47.77 0.82 -25.72
C ASP A 741 -47.43 -0.66 -25.46
N ASP A 742 -46.54 -1.26 -26.25
CA ASP A 742 -46.05 -2.64 -26.13
C ASP A 742 -44.74 -2.76 -25.34
N ALA A 743 -44.14 -1.65 -24.92
CA ALA A 743 -42.87 -1.65 -24.20
C ALA A 743 -43.00 -2.13 -22.74
N VAL A 744 -44.23 -2.17 -22.20
CA VAL A 744 -44.52 -2.59 -20.82
C VAL A 744 -45.34 -3.87 -20.84
N GLN A 745 -44.77 -4.97 -20.35
CA GLN A 745 -45.51 -6.21 -20.15
C GLN A 745 -46.36 -6.09 -18.88
N GLN A 746 -47.69 -6.12 -18.99
CA GLN A 746 -48.59 -6.09 -17.83
C GLN A 746 -48.77 -7.50 -17.25
N LEU A 747 -48.39 -7.69 -15.99
CA LEU A 747 -48.48 -9.00 -15.33
C LEU A 747 -49.94 -9.49 -15.23
N SER A 748 -50.86 -8.58 -14.92
CA SER A 748 -52.30 -8.88 -14.78
C SER A 748 -52.99 -9.28 -16.10
N GLU A 749 -52.39 -8.96 -17.24
CA GLU A 749 -52.93 -9.24 -18.58
C GLU A 749 -52.22 -10.44 -19.23
N THR A 750 -51.29 -11.08 -18.53
CA THR A 750 -50.48 -12.20 -19.05
C THR A 750 -51.24 -13.52 -18.95
N ALA A 751 -51.21 -14.32 -20.03
CA ALA A 751 -51.87 -15.62 -20.08
C ALA A 751 -51.37 -16.57 -18.95
N PRO A 752 -52.25 -17.37 -18.32
CA PRO A 752 -51.88 -18.26 -17.21
C PRO A 752 -50.74 -19.24 -17.51
N GLU A 753 -50.63 -19.72 -18.75
CA GLU A 753 -49.58 -20.63 -19.18
C GLU A 753 -48.21 -19.94 -19.21
N ILE A 754 -48.17 -18.67 -19.63
CA ILE A 754 -46.97 -17.84 -19.63
C ILE A 754 -46.58 -17.47 -18.20
N MET A 755 -47.55 -17.14 -17.35
CA MET A 755 -47.33 -16.89 -15.93
C MET A 755 -46.73 -18.10 -15.22
N THR A 756 -47.24 -19.30 -15.50
CA THR A 756 -46.69 -20.56 -14.97
C THR A 756 -45.26 -20.79 -15.47
N LYS A 757 -45.01 -20.56 -16.76
CA LYS A 757 -43.66 -20.64 -17.34
C LYS A 757 -42.67 -19.71 -16.65
N TRP A 758 -43.04 -18.44 -16.41
CA TRP A 758 -42.16 -17.50 -15.72
C TRP A 758 -41.94 -17.89 -14.27
N LEU A 759 -42.99 -18.30 -13.54
CA LEU A 759 -42.86 -18.83 -12.19
C LEU A 759 -41.86 -20.00 -12.14
N ASP A 760 -41.98 -20.95 -13.05
CA ASP A 760 -41.10 -22.12 -13.15
C ASP A 760 -39.65 -21.72 -13.46
N LEU A 761 -39.42 -20.84 -14.45
CA LEU A 761 -38.08 -20.34 -14.79
C LEU A 761 -37.43 -19.60 -13.61
N GLY A 762 -38.20 -18.79 -12.89
CA GLY A 762 -37.71 -18.07 -11.71
C GLY A 762 -37.34 -19.01 -10.57
N LEU A 763 -38.22 -19.98 -10.25
CA LEU A 763 -37.94 -20.98 -9.22
C LEU A 763 -36.79 -21.91 -9.62
N GLU A 764 -36.64 -22.24 -10.91
CA GLU A 764 -35.52 -23.01 -11.43
C GLU A 764 -34.20 -22.25 -11.24
N ALA A 765 -34.21 -20.93 -11.49
CA ALA A 765 -33.05 -20.09 -11.26
C ALA A 765 -32.65 -20.06 -9.77
N VAL A 766 -33.63 -20.05 -8.86
CA VAL A 766 -33.42 -20.19 -7.40
C VAL A 766 -32.86 -21.57 -7.05
N ALA A 767 -33.47 -22.65 -7.57
CA ALA A 767 -33.02 -24.02 -7.37
C ALA A 767 -31.55 -24.24 -7.78
N ASN A 768 -31.14 -23.62 -8.89
CA ASN A 768 -29.78 -23.70 -9.42
C ASN A 768 -28.78 -22.77 -8.72
N GLY A 769 -29.21 -22.00 -7.70
CA GLY A 769 -28.37 -21.06 -6.98
C GLY A 769 -27.90 -19.87 -7.83
N THR A 770 -28.64 -19.52 -8.89
CA THR A 770 -28.25 -18.49 -9.85
C THR A 770 -28.84 -17.10 -9.57
N ILE A 771 -29.52 -16.93 -8.44
CA ILE A 771 -30.20 -15.70 -8.02
C ILE A 771 -29.66 -15.19 -6.68
N GLY A 772 -29.42 -13.89 -6.61
CA GLY A 772 -29.21 -13.15 -5.36
C GLY A 772 -30.26 -12.04 -5.19
N ALA A 773 -30.38 -11.53 -3.97
CA ALA A 773 -31.22 -10.38 -3.62
C ALA A 773 -30.36 -9.30 -2.92
N LEU A 774 -30.63 -8.03 -3.17
CA LEU A 774 -29.90 -6.90 -2.59
C LEU A 774 -30.86 -5.82 -2.10
N ILE A 775 -30.73 -5.48 -0.82
CA ILE A 775 -31.49 -4.41 -0.16
C ILE A 775 -30.66 -3.12 -0.18
N LEU A 776 -31.23 -2.05 -0.74
CA LEU A 776 -30.68 -0.69 -0.63
C LEU A 776 -31.11 -0.08 0.71
N SER A 777 -30.24 -0.13 1.72
CA SER A 777 -30.53 0.28 3.11
C SER A 777 -29.59 1.36 3.65
N GLY A 778 -29.07 2.24 2.78
CA GLY A 778 -28.20 3.35 3.19
C GLY A 778 -28.90 4.47 3.98
N GLY A 779 -30.24 4.54 3.93
CA GLY A 779 -31.04 5.62 4.53
C GLY A 779 -31.41 5.43 6.00
N GLN A 780 -31.55 6.55 6.72
CA GLN A 780 -32.05 6.59 8.09
C GLN A 780 -33.57 6.80 8.15
N GLY A 781 -34.20 6.33 9.23
CA GLY A 781 -35.64 6.48 9.50
C GLY A 781 -36.08 7.84 10.04
N THR A 782 -35.22 8.88 9.99
CA THR A 782 -35.46 10.16 10.69
C THR A 782 -36.76 10.86 10.31
N ARG A 783 -37.17 10.79 9.03
CA ARG A 783 -38.47 11.32 8.57
C ARG A 783 -39.68 10.58 9.14
N LEU A 784 -39.49 9.35 9.63
CA LEU A 784 -40.50 8.54 10.31
C LEU A 784 -40.58 8.86 11.80
N GLY A 785 -39.71 9.75 12.32
CA GLY A 785 -39.53 9.95 13.77
C GLY A 785 -38.71 8.83 14.43
N PHE A 786 -38.03 7.99 13.64
CA PHE A 786 -37.20 6.90 14.13
C PHE A 786 -35.72 7.23 14.01
N ALA A 787 -34.99 7.12 15.11
CA ALA A 787 -33.56 7.40 15.14
C ALA A 787 -32.73 6.30 14.43
N GLY A 788 -33.30 5.11 14.23
CA GLY A 788 -32.61 3.97 13.64
C GLY A 788 -32.74 3.85 12.11
N PRO A 789 -32.06 2.84 11.54
CA PRO A 789 -32.12 2.50 10.12
C PRO A 789 -33.54 2.09 9.71
N LYS A 790 -33.99 2.51 8.53
CA LYS A 790 -35.40 2.30 8.12
C LYS A 790 -35.82 0.82 8.10
N GLY A 791 -34.93 -0.10 7.72
CA GLY A 791 -35.25 -1.53 7.69
C GLY A 791 -35.60 -2.16 9.05
N MET A 792 -35.16 -1.53 10.15
CA MET A 792 -35.49 -1.94 11.53
C MET A 792 -36.84 -1.39 12.01
N TYR A 793 -37.50 -0.55 11.21
CA TYR A 793 -38.73 0.11 11.60
C TYR A 793 -39.90 -0.89 11.62
N ASP A 794 -40.65 -0.89 12.73
CA ASP A 794 -41.93 -1.57 12.85
C ASP A 794 -43.05 -0.62 12.40
N ILE A 795 -43.78 -1.02 11.35
CA ILE A 795 -44.90 -0.24 10.82
C ILE A 795 -46.20 -0.44 11.62
N GLY A 796 -46.14 -1.21 12.70
CA GLY A 796 -47.25 -1.54 13.59
C GLY A 796 -48.10 -2.69 13.09
N LEU A 797 -47.50 -3.69 12.42
CA LEU A 797 -48.19 -4.94 12.13
C LEU A 797 -48.47 -5.70 13.45
N PRO A 798 -49.56 -6.48 13.56
CA PRO A 798 -49.85 -7.28 14.76
C PRO A 798 -48.68 -8.16 15.23
N SER A 799 -47.89 -8.68 14.29
CA SER A 799 -46.70 -9.47 14.59
C SER A 799 -45.51 -8.67 15.16
N GLY A 800 -45.52 -7.33 15.06
CA GLY A 800 -44.41 -6.46 15.45
C GLY A 800 -43.18 -6.58 14.54
N ARG A 801 -43.30 -7.22 13.37
CA ARG A 801 -42.18 -7.50 12.48
C ARG A 801 -41.60 -6.24 11.86
N SER A 802 -40.27 -6.17 11.86
CA SER A 802 -39.53 -5.17 11.09
C SER A 802 -39.58 -5.44 9.59
N LEU A 803 -39.28 -4.43 8.77
CA LEU A 803 -39.18 -4.61 7.31
C LEU A 803 -38.12 -5.65 6.92
N PHE A 804 -36.96 -5.66 7.59
CA PHE A 804 -35.92 -6.66 7.35
C PHE A 804 -36.39 -8.08 7.63
N GLU A 805 -37.16 -8.28 8.70
CA GLU A 805 -37.72 -9.58 9.02
C GLU A 805 -38.68 -10.04 7.92
N ILE A 806 -39.60 -9.19 7.48
CA ILE A 806 -40.55 -9.50 6.38
C ILE A 806 -39.80 -9.94 5.11
N PHE A 807 -38.73 -9.23 4.74
CA PHE A 807 -37.92 -9.58 3.57
C PHE A 807 -37.18 -10.92 3.73
N ALA A 808 -36.63 -11.19 4.91
CA ALA A 808 -35.95 -12.46 5.19
C ALA A 808 -36.93 -13.64 5.16
N LEU A 809 -38.14 -13.48 5.71
CA LEU A 809 -39.19 -14.50 5.67
C LEU A 809 -39.64 -14.80 4.24
N ARG A 810 -39.77 -13.78 3.38
CA ARG A 810 -40.06 -13.95 1.94
C ARG A 810 -38.98 -14.75 1.23
N ILE A 811 -37.71 -14.45 1.47
CA ILE A 811 -36.57 -15.21 0.90
C ILE A 811 -36.66 -16.69 1.29
N ARG A 812 -36.90 -16.97 2.58
CA ARG A 812 -37.05 -18.36 3.07
C ARG A 812 -38.21 -19.07 2.37
N LYS A 813 -39.34 -18.39 2.20
CA LYS A 813 -40.49 -18.99 1.50
C LYS A 813 -40.19 -19.30 0.04
N VAL A 814 -39.52 -18.41 -0.69
CA VAL A 814 -39.13 -18.68 -2.09
C VAL A 814 -38.18 -19.88 -2.18
N GLN A 815 -37.25 -20.03 -1.23
CA GLN A 815 -36.39 -21.21 -1.15
C GLN A 815 -37.21 -22.50 -0.93
N GLU A 816 -38.21 -22.47 -0.06
CA GLU A 816 -39.11 -23.61 0.19
C GLU A 816 -39.98 -23.95 -1.03
N LEU A 817 -40.48 -22.93 -1.74
CA LEU A 817 -41.24 -23.11 -2.98
C LEU A 817 -40.38 -23.77 -4.06
N ALA A 818 -39.13 -23.34 -4.25
CA ALA A 818 -38.20 -23.97 -5.19
C ALA A 818 -37.85 -25.41 -4.76
N GLN A 819 -37.64 -25.64 -3.46
CA GLN A 819 -37.39 -26.98 -2.93
C GLN A 819 -38.54 -27.93 -3.26
N THR A 820 -39.78 -27.49 -3.00
CA THR A 820 -40.99 -28.28 -3.19
C THR A 820 -41.24 -28.52 -4.68
N ARG A 821 -41.15 -27.45 -5.51
CA ARG A 821 -41.43 -27.51 -6.95
C ARG A 821 -40.51 -28.49 -7.68
N PHE A 822 -39.23 -28.57 -7.29
CA PHE A 822 -38.21 -29.41 -7.94
C PHE A 822 -37.77 -30.62 -7.09
N MET A 823 -38.48 -30.93 -6.00
CA MET A 823 -38.20 -32.06 -5.10
C MET A 823 -36.73 -32.12 -4.64
N LEU A 824 -36.16 -30.98 -4.27
CA LEU A 824 -34.76 -30.90 -3.85
C LEU A 824 -34.55 -31.47 -2.44
N PRO A 825 -33.44 -32.17 -2.18
CA PRO A 825 -33.17 -32.79 -0.87
C PRO A 825 -32.99 -31.77 0.26
N LYS A 826 -32.66 -30.52 -0.09
CA LYS A 826 -32.57 -29.38 0.83
C LYS A 826 -33.03 -28.11 0.13
N ALA A 827 -33.48 -27.14 0.91
CA ALA A 827 -33.80 -25.83 0.37
C ALA A 827 -32.55 -25.20 -0.29
N PRO A 828 -32.65 -24.68 -1.53
CA PRO A 828 -31.59 -23.87 -2.13
C PRO A 828 -31.38 -22.60 -1.30
N SER A 829 -30.25 -21.91 -1.49
CA SER A 829 -29.94 -20.66 -0.77
C SER A 829 -29.93 -19.49 -1.73
N ILE A 830 -30.62 -18.40 -1.38
CA ILE A 830 -30.61 -17.14 -2.12
C ILE A 830 -29.69 -16.17 -1.38
N MET A 831 -28.56 -15.80 -1.97
CA MET A 831 -27.65 -14.84 -1.33
C MET A 831 -28.37 -13.51 -1.07
N LEU A 832 -28.37 -13.05 0.19
CA LEU A 832 -28.95 -11.78 0.61
C LEU A 832 -27.83 -10.77 0.87
N LEU A 833 -27.79 -9.73 0.07
CA LEU A 833 -26.87 -8.62 0.19
C LEU A 833 -27.59 -7.42 0.82
N ILE A 834 -26.93 -6.76 1.78
CA ILE A 834 -27.49 -5.59 2.45
C ILE A 834 -26.49 -4.45 2.31
N MET A 835 -26.85 -3.47 1.46
CA MET A 835 -26.07 -2.27 1.27
C MET A 835 -26.44 -1.25 2.35
N THR A 836 -25.48 -0.88 3.19
CA THR A 836 -25.64 0.08 4.29
C THR A 836 -24.92 1.40 3.95
N SER A 837 -24.94 2.36 4.86
CA SER A 837 -24.04 3.51 4.90
C SER A 837 -23.15 3.46 6.14
N ALA A 838 -22.09 4.29 6.18
CA ALA A 838 -21.20 4.39 7.35
C ALA A 838 -21.96 4.72 8.65
N MET A 839 -23.07 5.46 8.57
CA MET A 839 -23.86 5.86 9.75
C MET A 839 -24.75 4.76 10.31
N ASN A 840 -25.08 3.73 9.53
CA ASN A 840 -26.04 2.70 9.93
C ASN A 840 -25.53 1.26 9.81
N HIS A 841 -24.31 1.04 9.30
CA HIS A 841 -23.75 -0.29 9.10
C HIS A 841 -23.85 -1.13 10.37
N GLU A 842 -23.36 -0.57 11.46
CA GLU A 842 -23.19 -1.30 12.71
C GLU A 842 -24.49 -1.62 13.43
N SER A 843 -25.45 -0.70 13.41
CA SER A 843 -26.77 -0.95 13.99
C SER A 843 -27.53 -2.01 13.20
N ILE A 844 -27.41 -2.02 11.86
CA ILE A 844 -28.02 -3.06 11.02
C ILE A 844 -27.37 -4.42 11.28
N VAL A 845 -26.03 -4.49 11.29
CA VAL A 845 -25.29 -5.75 11.56
C VAL A 845 -25.68 -6.31 12.92
N SER A 846 -25.67 -5.48 13.96
CA SER A 846 -26.03 -5.88 15.33
C SER A 846 -27.47 -6.40 15.40
N PHE A 847 -28.41 -5.71 14.74
CA PHE A 847 -29.81 -6.13 14.70
C PHE A 847 -30.00 -7.51 14.04
N PHE A 848 -29.33 -7.79 12.92
CA PHE A 848 -29.38 -9.13 12.30
C PHE A 848 -28.77 -10.21 13.20
N HIS A 849 -27.70 -9.89 13.94
CA HIS A 849 -27.12 -10.80 14.92
C HIS A 849 -28.07 -11.11 16.07
N GLU A 850 -28.66 -10.07 16.67
CA GLU A 850 -29.62 -10.19 17.78
C GLU A 850 -30.86 -10.99 17.38
N MET A 851 -31.33 -10.82 16.15
CA MET A 851 -32.51 -11.52 15.62
C MET A 851 -32.17 -12.87 14.97
N ASN A 852 -30.96 -13.40 15.18
CA ASN A 852 -30.47 -14.67 14.64
C ASN A 852 -30.72 -14.80 13.12
N TYR A 853 -30.39 -13.74 12.37
CA TYR A 853 -30.57 -13.62 10.93
C TYR A 853 -31.99 -13.97 10.43
N PHE A 854 -33.00 -13.86 11.28
CA PHE A 854 -34.40 -14.21 10.98
C PHE A 854 -34.58 -15.65 10.46
N GLY A 855 -33.67 -16.54 10.87
CA GLY A 855 -33.63 -17.95 10.44
C GLY A 855 -32.98 -18.21 9.08
N LEU A 856 -32.37 -17.19 8.44
CA LEU A 856 -31.43 -17.40 7.35
C LEU A 856 -30.08 -17.89 7.91
N SER A 857 -29.29 -18.58 7.09
CA SER A 857 -27.94 -18.97 7.51
C SER A 857 -26.99 -17.76 7.48
N ARG A 858 -26.04 -17.72 8.41
CA ARG A 858 -25.08 -16.60 8.52
C ARG A 858 -24.24 -16.42 7.25
N ASP A 859 -23.92 -17.50 6.54
CA ASP A 859 -23.16 -17.52 5.29
C ASP A 859 -23.95 -17.11 4.04
N GLN A 860 -25.26 -16.89 4.20
CA GLN A 860 -26.18 -16.41 3.16
C GLN A 860 -26.33 -14.88 3.19
N VAL A 861 -26.09 -14.22 4.33
CA VAL A 861 -26.31 -12.78 4.52
C VAL A 861 -24.98 -12.03 4.53
N HIS A 862 -24.84 -11.04 3.64
CA HIS A 862 -23.61 -10.24 3.52
C HIS A 862 -23.91 -8.74 3.57
N PHE A 863 -23.17 -8.03 4.42
CA PHE A 863 -23.27 -6.58 4.58
C PHE A 863 -22.11 -5.90 3.88
N PHE A 864 -22.37 -4.75 3.27
CA PHE A 864 -21.34 -3.89 2.72
C PHE A 864 -21.82 -2.43 2.71
N SER A 865 -20.91 -1.47 2.90
CA SER A 865 -21.27 -0.06 2.94
C SER A 865 -21.08 0.60 1.58
N GLN A 866 -22.02 1.47 1.20
CA GLN A 866 -21.83 2.43 0.13
C GLN A 866 -20.78 3.49 0.52
N GLY A 867 -20.32 4.26 -0.48
CA GLY A 867 -19.37 5.34 -0.24
C GLY A 867 -20.02 6.59 0.34
N THR A 868 -19.18 7.55 0.64
CA THR A 868 -19.61 8.93 0.92
C THR A 868 -18.85 9.88 0.02
N LEU A 869 -19.41 11.06 -0.20
CA LEU A 869 -18.73 12.18 -0.83
C LEU A 869 -18.64 13.34 0.16
N PRO A 870 -17.57 14.16 0.09
CA PRO A 870 -17.53 15.44 0.77
C PRO A 870 -18.69 16.33 0.32
N CYS A 871 -19.21 17.15 1.24
CA CYS A 871 -20.12 18.24 0.89
C CYS A 871 -19.31 19.44 0.40
N PHE A 872 -19.90 20.21 -0.51
CA PHE A 872 -19.21 21.31 -1.17
C PHE A 872 -19.88 22.65 -0.86
N THR A 873 -19.07 23.70 -0.80
CA THR A 873 -19.56 25.07 -0.99
C THR A 873 -20.00 25.27 -2.45
N ASN A 874 -20.65 26.40 -2.74
CA ASN A 874 -21.09 26.72 -4.11
C ASN A 874 -19.91 26.89 -5.09
N ASP A 875 -18.71 27.22 -4.59
CA ASP A 875 -17.47 27.35 -5.34
C ASP A 875 -16.60 26.07 -5.32
N GLY A 876 -17.14 24.94 -4.85
CA GLY A 876 -16.48 23.63 -4.94
C GLY A 876 -15.45 23.33 -3.85
N LYS A 877 -15.40 24.11 -2.76
CA LYS A 877 -14.54 23.81 -1.60
C LYS A 877 -15.19 22.77 -0.70
N PHE A 878 -14.37 21.88 -0.15
CA PHE A 878 -14.85 20.93 0.86
C PHE A 878 -15.32 21.66 2.10
N ILE A 879 -16.49 21.28 2.63
CA ILE A 879 -17.02 21.84 3.87
C ILE A 879 -16.49 21.04 5.05
N LEU A 880 -15.90 21.73 6.03
CA LEU A 880 -15.61 21.19 7.36
C LEU A 880 -16.83 21.37 8.27
N GLU A 881 -17.38 20.28 8.81
CA GLU A 881 -18.49 20.31 9.77
C GLU A 881 -18.01 20.71 11.17
N THR A 882 -16.83 20.24 11.55
CA THR A 882 -16.09 20.62 12.77
C THR A 882 -14.66 21.02 12.39
N ALA A 883 -13.83 21.44 13.35
CA ALA A 883 -12.43 21.79 13.06
C ALA A 883 -11.58 20.60 12.58
N SER A 884 -12.05 19.37 12.80
CA SER A 884 -11.35 18.11 12.50
C SER A 884 -12.15 17.14 11.63
N GLN A 885 -13.37 17.49 11.18
CA GLN A 885 -14.23 16.57 10.43
C GLN A 885 -14.80 17.22 9.17
N LEU A 886 -14.76 16.48 8.06
CA LEU A 886 -15.45 16.84 6.82
C LEU A 886 -16.96 16.62 6.94
N ALA A 887 -17.75 17.57 6.45
CA ALA A 887 -19.16 17.35 6.19
C ALA A 887 -19.29 16.34 5.04
N ARG A 888 -19.99 15.23 5.27
CA ARG A 888 -20.14 14.12 4.31
C ARG A 888 -21.60 13.81 4.00
N ALA A 889 -21.84 13.24 2.84
CA ALA A 889 -23.13 12.69 2.45
C ALA A 889 -22.94 11.34 1.75
N SER A 890 -23.96 10.49 1.79
CA SER A 890 -24.01 9.29 0.96
C SER A 890 -23.89 9.66 -0.52
N ASP A 891 -23.16 8.88 -1.29
CA ASP A 891 -22.94 9.06 -2.74
C ASP A 891 -24.19 8.75 -3.62
N GLY A 892 -25.35 8.61 -3.00
CA GLY A 892 -26.62 8.22 -3.65
C GLY A 892 -26.79 6.70 -3.75
N ASN A 893 -27.90 6.23 -4.32
CA ASN A 893 -28.18 4.79 -4.38
C ASN A 893 -27.43 4.07 -5.52
N SER A 894 -26.90 4.77 -6.54
CA SER A 894 -25.90 4.17 -7.46
C SER A 894 -24.52 3.98 -6.84
N GLY A 895 -24.30 4.43 -5.60
CA GLY A 895 -23.17 3.99 -4.78
C GLY A 895 -23.03 2.46 -4.73
N ILE A 896 -24.09 1.71 -5.03
CA ILE A 896 -24.06 0.26 -5.25
C ILE A 896 -22.93 -0.19 -6.19
N TYR A 897 -22.72 0.47 -7.34
CA TYR A 897 -21.79 -0.03 -8.36
C TYR A 897 -20.34 0.03 -7.88
N SER A 898 -19.95 1.16 -7.30
CA SER A 898 -18.62 1.33 -6.73
C SER A 898 -18.46 0.46 -5.48
N ALA A 899 -19.50 0.37 -4.64
CA ALA A 899 -19.49 -0.43 -3.43
C ALA A 899 -19.32 -1.92 -3.70
N LEU A 900 -20.07 -2.50 -4.66
CA LEU A 900 -19.95 -3.90 -5.08
C LEU A 900 -18.54 -4.27 -5.54
N LYS A 901 -17.86 -3.34 -6.24
CA LYS A 901 -16.49 -3.51 -6.70
C LYS A 901 -15.48 -3.42 -5.56
N ARG A 902 -15.57 -2.36 -4.73
CA ARG A 902 -14.64 -2.15 -3.59
C ARG A 902 -14.75 -3.26 -2.54
N SER A 903 -15.96 -3.75 -2.28
CA SER A 903 -16.22 -4.81 -1.29
C SER A 903 -15.99 -6.23 -1.83
N LYS A 904 -15.62 -6.38 -3.10
CA LYS A 904 -15.47 -7.67 -3.81
C LYS A 904 -16.74 -8.54 -3.81
N ILE A 905 -17.90 -7.95 -3.54
CA ILE A 905 -19.18 -8.67 -3.60
C ILE A 905 -19.47 -9.15 -5.03
N LEU A 906 -18.99 -8.43 -6.04
CA LEU A 906 -19.11 -8.88 -7.43
C LEU A 906 -18.35 -10.20 -7.70
N ASP A 907 -17.18 -10.38 -7.08
CA ASP A 907 -16.40 -11.62 -7.16
C ASP A 907 -17.08 -12.74 -6.36
N LEU A 908 -17.67 -12.41 -5.21
CA LEU A 908 -18.45 -13.34 -4.39
C LEU A 908 -19.66 -13.88 -5.15
N LEU A 909 -20.43 -12.98 -5.81
CA LEU A 909 -21.57 -13.34 -6.65
C LEU A 909 -21.15 -14.33 -7.75
N CYS A 910 -20.01 -14.07 -8.41
CA CYS A 910 -19.46 -14.98 -9.42
C CYS A 910 -19.06 -16.33 -8.84
N THR A 911 -18.37 -16.34 -7.69
CA THR A 911 -17.91 -17.56 -7.01
C THR A 911 -19.08 -18.43 -6.55
N ARG A 912 -20.22 -17.81 -6.24
CA ARG A 912 -21.47 -18.47 -5.82
C ARG A 912 -22.40 -18.79 -6.98
N ASN A 913 -21.94 -18.67 -8.23
CA ASN A 913 -22.71 -18.94 -9.45
C ASN A 913 -23.98 -18.09 -9.60
N VAL A 914 -24.04 -16.90 -8.97
CA VAL A 914 -25.15 -15.97 -9.17
C VAL A 914 -25.04 -15.36 -10.57
N LYS A 915 -26.15 -15.39 -11.32
CA LYS A 915 -26.28 -14.86 -12.68
C LYS A 915 -27.20 -13.64 -12.76
N HIS A 916 -28.16 -13.53 -11.84
CA HIS A 916 -29.05 -12.37 -11.74
C HIS A 916 -29.15 -11.89 -10.30
N LEU A 917 -29.21 -10.57 -10.12
CA LEU A 917 -29.32 -9.91 -8.83
C LEU A 917 -30.59 -9.06 -8.81
N HIS A 918 -31.53 -9.40 -7.92
CA HIS A 918 -32.73 -8.60 -7.68
C HIS A 918 -32.41 -7.51 -6.65
N VAL A 919 -32.43 -6.26 -7.08
CA VAL A 919 -32.12 -5.07 -6.27
C VAL A 919 -33.38 -4.29 -5.96
N PHE A 920 -33.62 -3.96 -4.69
CA PHE A 920 -34.82 -3.22 -4.28
C PHE A 920 -34.58 -2.28 -3.10
N SER A 921 -35.44 -1.26 -2.98
CA SER A 921 -35.45 -0.32 -1.86
C SER A 921 -36.01 -0.94 -0.57
N VAL A 922 -35.39 -0.63 0.57
CA VAL A 922 -35.83 -1.11 1.89
C VAL A 922 -37.20 -0.59 2.31
N ASP A 923 -37.68 0.49 1.71
CA ASP A 923 -38.87 1.22 2.18
C ASP A 923 -40.22 0.65 1.73
N ASN A 924 -40.25 -0.40 0.91
CA ASN A 924 -41.49 -0.97 0.38
C ASN A 924 -41.86 -2.29 1.08
N VAL A 925 -42.85 -2.26 1.98
CA VAL A 925 -43.25 -3.46 2.74
C VAL A 925 -43.90 -4.55 1.86
N LEU A 926 -44.46 -4.20 0.71
CA LEU A 926 -45.05 -5.15 -0.24
C LEU A 926 -44.05 -5.71 -1.26
N CYS A 927 -42.76 -5.36 -1.15
CA CYS A 927 -41.76 -5.84 -2.10
C CYS A 927 -41.68 -7.38 -2.12
N LYS A 928 -42.03 -7.99 -3.26
CA LYS A 928 -41.85 -9.42 -3.52
C LYS A 928 -40.37 -9.76 -3.69
N VAL A 929 -39.67 -10.01 -2.59
CA VAL A 929 -38.22 -10.26 -2.57
C VAL A 929 -37.87 -11.57 -3.29
N ALA A 930 -36.89 -11.50 -4.20
CA ALA A 930 -36.53 -12.61 -5.10
C ALA A 930 -37.73 -13.15 -5.91
N ASP A 931 -38.61 -12.27 -6.39
CA ASP A 931 -39.83 -12.63 -7.13
C ASP A 931 -39.59 -13.57 -8.33
N PRO A 932 -40.03 -14.83 -8.25
CA PRO A 932 -39.87 -15.78 -9.34
C PRO A 932 -40.55 -15.34 -10.64
N ALA A 933 -41.70 -14.68 -10.58
CA ALA A 933 -42.41 -14.25 -11.80
C ALA A 933 -41.60 -13.19 -12.56
N PHE A 934 -41.09 -12.17 -11.87
CA PHE A 934 -40.22 -11.17 -12.47
C PHE A 934 -38.88 -11.72 -12.94
N ILE A 935 -38.25 -12.59 -12.15
CA ILE A 935 -37.01 -13.26 -12.53
C ILE A 935 -37.22 -14.07 -13.81
N GLY A 936 -38.28 -14.89 -13.85
CA GLY A 936 -38.62 -15.71 -15.01
C GLY A 936 -38.97 -14.88 -16.24
N TYR A 937 -39.71 -13.79 -16.09
CA TYR A 937 -39.97 -12.83 -17.16
C TYR A 937 -38.66 -12.31 -17.76
N CYS A 938 -37.74 -11.82 -16.92
CA CYS A 938 -36.46 -11.31 -17.40
C CYS A 938 -35.60 -12.39 -18.06
N ILE A 939 -35.58 -13.61 -17.53
CA ILE A 939 -34.85 -14.74 -18.13
C ILE A 939 -35.45 -15.11 -19.50
N ASP A 940 -36.78 -15.22 -19.58
CA ASP A 940 -37.49 -15.58 -20.81
C ASP A 940 -37.29 -14.54 -21.91
N GLN A 941 -37.16 -13.27 -21.53
CA GLN A 941 -36.95 -12.15 -22.43
C GLN A 941 -35.48 -11.82 -22.70
N ASP A 942 -34.55 -12.64 -22.19
CA ASP A 942 -33.09 -12.40 -22.22
C ASP A 942 -32.72 -10.97 -21.82
N ALA A 943 -33.32 -10.50 -20.72
CA ALA A 943 -33.09 -9.16 -20.19
C ALA A 943 -31.73 -9.08 -19.51
N ASP A 944 -30.92 -8.07 -19.88
CA ASP A 944 -29.71 -7.76 -19.13
C ASP A 944 -30.00 -6.77 -17.97
N CYS A 945 -31.09 -6.01 -18.11
CA CYS A 945 -31.65 -5.13 -17.08
C CYS A 945 -33.19 -5.13 -17.13
N GLY A 946 -33.83 -5.48 -16.02
CA GLY A 946 -35.27 -5.43 -15.83
C GLY A 946 -35.67 -4.40 -14.78
N ILE A 947 -36.85 -3.80 -14.92
CA ILE A 947 -37.47 -2.93 -13.92
C ILE A 947 -38.94 -3.30 -13.73
N LYS A 948 -39.40 -3.26 -12.47
CA LYS A 948 -40.83 -3.23 -12.16
C LYS A 948 -41.36 -1.81 -12.06
N VAL A 949 -42.55 -1.61 -12.58
CA VAL A 949 -43.28 -0.35 -12.48
C VAL A 949 -44.71 -0.58 -12.02
N VAL A 950 -45.28 0.40 -11.33
CA VAL A 950 -46.73 0.50 -11.13
C VAL A 950 -47.25 1.65 -11.97
N TRP A 951 -48.53 1.63 -12.33
CA TRP A 951 -49.09 2.79 -13.01
C TRP A 951 -49.37 3.93 -12.02
N LYS A 952 -48.96 5.14 -12.39
CA LYS A 952 -49.25 6.38 -11.68
C LYS A 952 -50.75 6.66 -11.78
N THR A 953 -51.37 6.94 -10.63
CA THR A 953 -52.83 7.15 -10.56
C THR A 953 -53.23 8.61 -10.65
N ARG A 954 -52.30 9.54 -10.40
CA ARG A 954 -52.52 10.99 -10.45
C ARG A 954 -51.29 11.71 -11.01
N PRO A 955 -51.43 12.76 -11.83
CA PRO A 955 -50.30 13.54 -12.38
C PRO A 955 -49.31 14.08 -11.35
N ASP A 956 -49.77 14.39 -10.13
CA ASP A 956 -49.00 15.02 -9.05
C ASP A 956 -48.28 14.03 -8.12
N GLU A 957 -48.30 12.72 -8.40
CA GLU A 957 -47.56 11.74 -7.60
C GLU A 957 -46.04 11.96 -7.73
N ASN A 958 -45.34 12.15 -6.60
CA ASN A 958 -43.90 12.43 -6.51
C ASN A 958 -43.04 11.17 -6.67
N VAL A 959 -43.11 10.58 -7.86
CA VAL A 959 -42.36 9.38 -8.26
C VAL A 959 -41.73 9.63 -9.62
N GLY A 960 -40.49 9.18 -9.79
CA GLY A 960 -39.86 9.15 -11.10
C GLY A 960 -40.59 8.17 -12.02
N VAL A 961 -40.58 8.44 -13.33
CA VAL A 961 -41.27 7.61 -14.33
C VAL A 961 -40.29 7.07 -15.35
N VAL A 962 -40.45 5.81 -15.72
CA VAL A 962 -39.65 5.18 -16.79
C VAL A 962 -40.12 5.75 -18.12
N ALA A 963 -39.17 6.26 -18.90
CA ALA A 963 -39.42 6.93 -20.17
C ALA A 963 -38.23 6.78 -21.12
N LYS A 964 -38.32 7.38 -22.32
CA LYS A 964 -37.19 7.52 -23.23
C LYS A 964 -36.69 8.96 -23.25
N ARG A 965 -35.37 9.13 -23.16
CA ARG A 965 -34.66 10.38 -23.46
C ARG A 965 -33.72 10.08 -24.61
N ASN A 966 -33.89 10.79 -25.74
CA ASN A 966 -33.10 10.61 -26.95
C ASN A 966 -33.12 9.15 -27.43
N GLY A 967 -34.30 8.52 -27.37
CA GLY A 967 -34.52 7.12 -27.75
C GLY A 967 -34.03 6.06 -26.76
N LYS A 968 -33.35 6.42 -25.67
CA LYS A 968 -32.82 5.47 -24.66
C LYS A 968 -33.66 5.48 -23.39
N TYR A 969 -33.78 4.32 -22.74
CA TYR A 969 -34.48 4.19 -21.46
C TYR A 969 -33.79 5.01 -20.36
N CYS A 970 -34.60 5.72 -19.59
CA CYS A 970 -34.19 6.51 -18.44
C CYS A 970 -35.33 6.56 -17.41
N VAL A 971 -35.05 7.14 -16.24
CA VAL A 971 -36.09 7.59 -15.32
C VAL A 971 -36.08 9.10 -15.32
N LEU A 972 -37.24 9.69 -15.57
CA LEU A 972 -37.46 11.13 -15.44
C LEU A 972 -37.95 11.39 -14.03
N GLU A 973 -37.21 12.15 -13.23
CA GLU A 973 -37.69 12.56 -11.92
C GLU A 973 -38.86 13.54 -12.05
N TYR A 974 -39.75 13.57 -11.05
CA TYR A 974 -40.96 14.39 -11.10
C TYR A 974 -40.67 15.89 -11.27
N SER A 975 -39.48 16.36 -10.86
CA SER A 975 -39.02 17.75 -11.05
C SER A 975 -38.59 18.06 -12.49
N GLU A 976 -38.41 17.06 -13.34
CA GLU A 976 -38.02 17.20 -14.75
C GLU A 976 -39.21 17.20 -15.71
N LEU A 977 -40.42 16.90 -15.22
CA LEU A 977 -41.65 16.94 -16.01
C LEU A 977 -42.37 18.26 -15.80
N ASP A 978 -42.67 18.96 -16.89
CA ASP A 978 -43.60 20.07 -16.82
C ASP A 978 -45.04 19.57 -16.60
N ARG A 979 -45.93 20.52 -16.28
CA ARG A 979 -47.33 20.19 -15.99
C ARG A 979 -48.02 19.49 -17.16
N ALA A 980 -47.77 19.96 -18.39
CA ALA A 980 -48.42 19.42 -19.59
C ALA A 980 -48.01 17.96 -19.86
N ALA A 981 -46.72 17.63 -19.71
CA ALA A 981 -46.21 16.27 -19.82
C ALA A 981 -46.76 15.38 -18.70
N SER A 982 -46.83 15.88 -17.46
CA SER A 982 -47.35 15.12 -16.31
C SER A 982 -48.85 14.77 -16.43
N GLU A 983 -49.65 15.65 -17.05
CA GLU A 983 -51.10 15.49 -17.24
C GLU A 983 -51.46 14.78 -18.55
N ARG A 984 -50.47 14.45 -19.40
CA ARG A 984 -50.70 13.81 -20.71
C ARG A 984 -51.30 12.41 -20.55
N VAL A 985 -52.37 12.13 -21.29
CA VAL A 985 -53.08 10.86 -21.31
C VAL A 985 -52.94 10.18 -22.68
N ASN A 986 -52.75 8.87 -22.68
CA ASN A 986 -52.79 8.06 -23.90
C ASN A 986 -54.27 7.92 -24.35
N PRO A 987 -54.62 8.33 -25.58
CA PRO A 987 -56.01 8.34 -26.04
C PRO A 987 -56.62 6.94 -26.21
N THR A 988 -55.80 5.91 -26.41
CA THR A 988 -56.24 4.51 -26.58
C THR A 988 -56.50 3.84 -25.24
N SER A 989 -55.58 3.97 -24.28
CA SER A 989 -55.68 3.29 -22.99
C SER A 989 -56.37 4.10 -21.89
N GLY A 990 -56.51 5.43 -22.07
CA GLY A 990 -57.04 6.34 -21.05
C GLY A 990 -56.11 6.54 -19.84
N LYS A 991 -54.92 5.92 -19.87
CA LYS A 991 -53.91 5.99 -18.80
C LYS A 991 -52.94 7.16 -19.04
N LEU A 992 -52.28 7.65 -17.99
CA LEU A 992 -51.22 8.67 -18.12
C LEU A 992 -50.10 8.16 -19.05
N SER A 993 -49.68 8.95 -20.04
CA SER A 993 -48.61 8.58 -20.98
C SER A 993 -47.27 8.44 -20.28
N PHE A 994 -46.95 9.35 -19.36
CA PHE A 994 -45.81 9.24 -18.44
C PHE A 994 -46.25 8.59 -17.13
N GLY A 995 -46.77 7.37 -17.24
CA GLY A 995 -47.43 6.67 -16.13
C GLY A 995 -46.66 5.52 -15.50
N ALA A 996 -45.59 5.02 -16.12
CA ALA A 996 -44.80 3.90 -15.63
C ALA A 996 -43.92 4.30 -14.43
N ALA A 997 -44.49 4.35 -13.23
CA ALA A 997 -43.82 4.82 -12.02
C ALA A 997 -42.74 3.83 -11.56
N ASN A 998 -41.53 4.35 -11.37
CA ASN A 998 -40.40 3.60 -10.84
C ASN A 998 -40.60 3.32 -9.34
N ILE A 999 -40.65 2.03 -8.99
CA ILE A 999 -40.78 1.59 -7.59
C ILE A 999 -39.44 1.13 -6.98
N CYS A 1000 -38.32 1.46 -7.63
CA CYS A 1000 -36.95 1.09 -7.24
C CYS A 1000 -36.82 -0.42 -7.01
N ASN A 1001 -37.22 -1.20 -8.02
CA ASN A 1001 -37.18 -2.66 -8.03
C ASN A 1001 -36.66 -3.13 -9.39
N HIS A 1002 -35.46 -3.71 -9.39
CA HIS A 1002 -34.67 -3.97 -10.59
C HIS A 1002 -34.12 -5.40 -10.58
N LEU A 1003 -33.98 -6.00 -11.75
CA LEU A 1003 -33.20 -7.22 -11.93
C LEU A 1003 -32.01 -6.92 -12.83
N PHE A 1004 -30.79 -7.15 -12.33
CA PHE A 1004 -29.58 -6.99 -13.13
C PHE A 1004 -28.95 -8.34 -13.42
N ARG A 1005 -28.62 -8.60 -14.70
CA ARG A 1005 -27.74 -9.70 -15.05
C ARG A 1005 -26.31 -9.34 -14.64
N ILE A 1006 -25.54 -10.31 -14.14
CA ILE A 1006 -24.22 -10.03 -13.55
C ILE A 1006 -23.21 -9.48 -14.57
N ASP A 1007 -23.32 -9.82 -15.86
CA ASP A 1007 -22.50 -9.23 -16.92
C ASP A 1007 -22.82 -7.74 -17.15
N PHE A 1008 -24.10 -7.36 -17.14
CA PHE A 1008 -24.53 -5.96 -17.17
C PHE A 1008 -24.03 -5.21 -15.94
N LEU A 1009 -24.21 -5.78 -14.74
CA LEU A 1009 -23.73 -5.18 -13.51
C LEU A 1009 -22.21 -4.97 -13.51
N LYS A 1010 -21.44 -5.91 -14.07
CA LYS A 1010 -19.99 -5.76 -14.30
C LYS A 1010 -19.67 -4.58 -15.24
N ARG A 1011 -20.43 -4.39 -16.32
CA ARG A 1011 -20.27 -3.22 -17.21
C ARG A 1011 -20.55 -1.92 -16.47
N CYS A 1012 -21.59 -1.87 -15.62
CA CYS A 1012 -21.91 -0.72 -14.78
C CYS A 1012 -20.81 -0.41 -13.76
N CYS A 1013 -20.29 -1.43 -13.05
CA CYS A 1013 -19.22 -1.28 -12.05
C CYS A 1013 -17.87 -0.83 -12.65
N ASN A 1014 -17.70 -0.97 -13.96
CA ASN A 1014 -16.50 -0.56 -14.69
C ASN A 1014 -16.66 0.78 -15.41
N GLN A 1015 -17.78 1.46 -15.26
CA GLN A 1015 -17.92 2.84 -15.73
C GLN A 1015 -16.91 3.73 -14.99
N THR A 1016 -16.19 4.54 -15.75
CA THR A 1016 -15.19 5.47 -15.22
C THR A 1016 -15.79 6.83 -14.88
N ASP A 1017 -17.03 7.09 -15.28
CA ASP A 1017 -17.65 8.41 -15.17
C ASP A 1017 -19.15 8.35 -14.82
N PRO A 1018 -19.50 8.13 -13.54
CA PRO A 1018 -20.89 8.17 -13.09
C PRO A 1018 -21.47 9.59 -13.15
N ASN A 1019 -22.73 9.70 -13.57
CA ASN A 1019 -23.48 10.95 -13.51
C ASN A 1019 -23.88 11.24 -12.05
N TYR A 1020 -23.44 12.39 -11.54
CA TYR A 1020 -23.85 12.88 -10.23
C TYR A 1020 -24.71 14.14 -10.38
N HIS A 1021 -25.84 14.13 -9.68
CA HIS A 1021 -26.84 15.19 -9.64
C HIS A 1021 -26.56 16.14 -8.47
N VAL A 1022 -26.81 17.42 -8.69
CA VAL A 1022 -26.56 18.49 -7.72
C VAL A 1022 -27.77 18.67 -6.81
N ALA A 1023 -27.58 18.50 -5.50
CA ALA A 1023 -28.61 18.73 -4.49
C ALA A 1023 -28.19 19.82 -3.52
N ARG A 1024 -28.85 20.99 -3.58
CA ARG A 1024 -28.59 22.12 -2.66
C ARG A 1024 -29.27 21.88 -1.32
N LYS A 1025 -28.50 21.91 -0.23
CA LYS A 1025 -28.96 21.58 1.12
C LYS A 1025 -28.42 22.53 2.18
N LYS A 1026 -29.09 22.51 3.34
CA LYS A 1026 -28.61 23.10 4.60
C LYS A 1026 -27.51 22.18 5.15
N ILE A 1027 -26.24 22.54 4.95
CA ILE A 1027 -25.08 21.73 5.39
C ILE A 1027 -24.41 22.45 6.56
N SER A 1028 -24.29 21.76 7.68
CA SER A 1028 -23.60 22.25 8.88
C SER A 1028 -22.12 22.48 8.60
N TYR A 1029 -21.54 23.53 9.18
CA TYR A 1029 -20.13 23.88 9.01
C TYR A 1029 -19.52 24.49 10.27
N VAL A 1030 -18.21 24.40 10.42
CA VAL A 1030 -17.48 24.99 11.56
C VAL A 1030 -17.26 26.49 11.37
N ASP A 1031 -17.39 27.26 12.47
CA ASP A 1031 -17.05 28.68 12.49
C ASP A 1031 -15.57 28.96 12.17
N ASP A 1032 -15.24 30.23 11.88
CA ASP A 1032 -13.88 30.62 11.51
C ASP A 1032 -12.85 30.44 12.64
N LYS A 1033 -13.32 30.29 13.88
CA LYS A 1033 -12.47 30.07 15.06
C LYS A 1033 -12.16 28.60 15.31
N GLY A 1034 -12.86 27.68 14.65
CA GLY A 1034 -12.73 26.24 14.89
C GLY A 1034 -13.41 25.78 16.18
N THR A 1035 -14.31 26.58 16.75
CA THR A 1035 -14.85 26.38 18.10
C THR A 1035 -16.28 25.85 18.13
N LYS A 1036 -17.06 26.06 17.07
CA LYS A 1036 -18.49 25.69 17.06
C LYS A 1036 -18.98 25.30 15.67
N THR A 1037 -19.82 24.26 15.61
CA THR A 1037 -20.60 23.90 14.41
C THR A 1037 -21.86 24.74 14.31
N ILE A 1038 -22.12 25.28 13.12
CA ILE A 1038 -23.24 26.13 12.76
C ILE A 1038 -24.22 25.33 11.90
N THR A 1039 -25.47 25.21 12.34
CA THR A 1039 -26.57 24.67 11.54
C THR A 1039 -27.27 25.81 10.78
N PRO A 1040 -27.24 25.83 9.44
CA PRO A 1040 -27.72 26.96 8.67
C PRO A 1040 -29.25 26.96 8.49
N MET A 1041 -29.83 28.17 8.37
CA MET A 1041 -31.27 28.37 8.16
C MET A 1041 -31.68 28.29 6.68
N SER A 1042 -30.74 28.51 5.75
CA SER A 1042 -30.89 28.42 4.29
C SER A 1042 -29.89 27.41 3.70
N ASN A 1043 -30.07 27.04 2.44
CA ASN A 1043 -29.10 26.17 1.75
C ASN A 1043 -27.73 26.86 1.68
N THR A 1044 -26.69 26.19 2.16
CA THR A 1044 -25.32 26.71 2.27
C THR A 1044 -24.32 25.93 1.43
N GLY A 1045 -24.69 24.74 0.97
CA GLY A 1045 -23.80 23.90 0.18
C GLY A 1045 -24.52 22.94 -0.74
N ILE A 1046 -23.72 22.13 -1.41
CA ILE A 1046 -24.08 21.16 -2.42
C ILE A 1046 -23.72 19.76 -1.91
N LYS A 1047 -24.65 18.82 -2.10
CA LYS A 1047 -24.41 17.38 -2.07
C LYS A 1047 -24.46 16.86 -3.50
N LEU A 1048 -23.56 15.94 -3.83
CA LEU A 1048 -23.60 15.21 -5.07
C LEU A 1048 -24.19 13.84 -4.80
N GLU A 1049 -25.27 13.49 -5.50
CA GLU A 1049 -25.96 12.22 -5.37
C GLU A 1049 -26.10 11.57 -6.74
N SER A 1050 -25.92 10.27 -6.84
CA SER A 1050 -26.09 9.53 -8.09
C SER A 1050 -27.28 8.55 -7.97
N PHE A 1051 -27.98 8.28 -9.08
CA PHE A 1051 -29.13 7.38 -9.07
C PHE A 1051 -28.87 6.00 -9.67
N ILE A 1052 -29.37 4.95 -9.02
CA ILE A 1052 -29.21 3.55 -9.43
C ILE A 1052 -29.69 3.31 -10.87
N PHE A 1053 -30.70 4.04 -11.33
CA PHE A 1053 -31.29 3.89 -12.65
C PHE A 1053 -30.57 4.68 -13.76
N ASP A 1054 -29.53 5.47 -13.45
CA ASP A 1054 -28.77 6.22 -14.45
C ASP A 1054 -27.99 5.31 -15.42
N VAL A 1055 -27.94 4.00 -15.15
CA VAL A 1055 -27.30 2.99 -16.02
C VAL A 1055 -28.22 2.42 -17.09
N PHE A 1056 -29.52 2.72 -17.09
CA PHE A 1056 -30.47 2.16 -18.06
C PHE A 1056 -30.08 2.41 -19.52
N PRO A 1057 -29.49 3.56 -19.91
CA PRO A 1057 -28.99 3.78 -21.26
C PRO A 1057 -27.88 2.82 -21.73
N PHE A 1058 -27.27 2.04 -20.82
CA PHE A 1058 -26.23 1.06 -21.13
C PHE A 1058 -26.77 -0.36 -21.36
N SER A 1059 -28.05 -0.59 -21.09
CA SER A 1059 -28.68 -1.90 -21.27
C SER A 1059 -28.83 -2.20 -22.75
N GLN A 1060 -28.54 -3.45 -23.13
CA GLN A 1060 -28.74 -3.95 -24.50
C GLN A 1060 -30.09 -4.64 -24.66
N SER A 1061 -30.68 -5.11 -23.56
CA SER A 1061 -32.00 -5.75 -23.53
C SER A 1061 -32.72 -5.30 -22.25
N PHE A 1062 -33.29 -4.10 -22.31
CA PHE A 1062 -34.04 -3.49 -21.21
C PHE A 1062 -35.49 -3.95 -21.23
N LYS A 1063 -36.02 -4.40 -20.09
CA LYS A 1063 -37.41 -4.90 -19.99
C LYS A 1063 -38.18 -4.26 -18.85
N VAL A 1064 -39.45 -3.94 -19.09
CA VAL A 1064 -40.33 -3.26 -18.13
C VAL A 1064 -41.52 -4.17 -17.83
N LEU A 1065 -41.69 -4.54 -16.56
CA LEU A 1065 -42.83 -5.31 -16.09
C LEU A 1065 -43.77 -4.40 -15.28
N GLY A 1066 -44.99 -4.23 -15.77
CA GLY A 1066 -46.07 -3.57 -15.06
C GLY A 1066 -46.71 -4.51 -14.05
N VAL A 1067 -46.77 -4.10 -12.78
CA VAL A 1067 -47.38 -4.86 -11.69
C VAL A 1067 -48.51 -4.08 -11.01
N THR A 1068 -49.38 -4.82 -10.34
CA THR A 1068 -50.50 -4.29 -9.56
C THR A 1068 -49.97 -3.60 -8.29
N ARG A 1069 -50.37 -2.33 -8.06
CA ARG A 1069 -49.83 -1.51 -6.96
C ARG A 1069 -50.16 -2.11 -5.60
N GLU A 1070 -51.41 -2.48 -5.41
CA GLU A 1070 -51.95 -3.02 -4.17
C GLU A 1070 -51.36 -4.37 -3.78
N ASP A 1071 -50.57 -4.99 -4.66
CA ASP A 1071 -49.86 -6.23 -4.36
C ASP A 1071 -48.35 -6.07 -4.15
N GLU A 1072 -47.75 -5.02 -4.70
CA GLU A 1072 -46.28 -4.93 -4.79
C GLU A 1072 -45.68 -3.60 -4.36
N PHE A 1073 -46.49 -2.56 -4.09
CA PHE A 1073 -45.97 -1.23 -3.76
C PHE A 1073 -46.71 -0.51 -2.63
N ALA A 1074 -46.08 -0.52 -1.46
CA ALA A 1074 -46.50 0.17 -0.25
C ALA A 1074 -45.27 0.82 0.44
N PRO A 1075 -44.81 1.99 -0.04
CA PRO A 1075 -43.61 2.63 0.49
C PRO A 1075 -43.87 3.32 1.85
N VAL A 1076 -42.83 3.38 2.68
CA VAL A 1076 -42.82 4.04 3.99
C VAL A 1076 -41.78 5.17 3.96
N LYS A 1077 -42.24 6.38 3.63
CA LYS A 1077 -41.39 7.57 3.42
C LYS A 1077 -41.72 8.72 4.36
N ASN A 1078 -42.97 8.81 4.80
CA ASN A 1078 -43.50 9.92 5.59
C ASN A 1078 -43.81 9.50 7.04
N ALA A 1079 -43.85 10.48 7.94
CA ALA A 1079 -44.15 10.26 9.35
C ALA A 1079 -45.53 9.58 9.57
N PRO A 1080 -45.72 8.87 10.71
CA PRO A 1080 -47.04 8.40 11.13
C PRO A 1080 -48.10 9.50 11.07
N GLY A 1081 -49.26 9.20 10.45
CA GLY A 1081 -50.36 10.15 10.29
C GLY A 1081 -50.36 10.94 8.97
N ALA A 1082 -49.32 10.81 8.13
CA ALA A 1082 -49.37 11.36 6.77
C ALA A 1082 -50.39 10.60 5.90
N VAL A 1083 -51.04 11.33 4.98
CA VAL A 1083 -52.13 10.84 4.12
C VAL A 1083 -51.69 9.81 3.07
N SER A 1084 -50.38 9.72 2.79
CA SER A 1084 -49.79 8.76 1.85
C SER A 1084 -48.38 8.36 2.29
N ASP A 1085 -47.94 7.18 1.84
CA ASP A 1085 -46.61 6.61 2.04
C ASP A 1085 -46.15 6.64 3.51
N SER A 1086 -47.09 6.41 4.42
CA SER A 1086 -46.88 6.38 5.87
C SER A 1086 -46.95 4.93 6.39
N PRO A 1087 -46.45 4.66 7.61
CA PRO A 1087 -46.60 3.34 8.23
C PRO A 1087 -48.06 2.85 8.25
N LEU A 1088 -49.01 3.75 8.48
CA LEU A 1088 -50.44 3.43 8.52
C LEU A 1088 -50.97 2.96 7.17
N THR A 1089 -50.69 3.72 6.09
CA THR A 1089 -51.16 3.37 4.74
C THR A 1089 -50.51 2.09 4.25
N ALA A 1090 -49.23 1.88 4.55
CA ALA A 1090 -48.51 0.67 4.17
C ALA A 1090 -49.07 -0.58 4.87
N ARG A 1091 -49.36 -0.48 6.17
CA ARG A 1091 -49.99 -1.54 6.95
C ARG A 1091 -51.39 -1.90 6.43
N GLN A 1092 -52.20 -0.90 6.09
CA GLN A 1092 -53.54 -1.14 5.53
C GLN A 1092 -53.48 -1.92 4.20
N LEU A 1093 -52.53 -1.59 3.32
CA LEU A 1093 -52.35 -2.33 2.06
C LEU A 1093 -51.93 -3.80 2.30
N VAL A 1094 -51.07 -4.06 3.29
CA VAL A 1094 -50.73 -5.45 3.71
C VAL A 1094 -51.97 -6.21 4.16
N PHE A 1095 -52.84 -5.59 4.98
CA PHE A 1095 -54.07 -6.23 5.44
C PHE A 1095 -55.03 -6.56 4.31
N GLN A 1096 -55.20 -5.61 3.39
CA GLN A 1096 -56.05 -5.78 2.21
C GLN A 1096 -55.53 -6.89 1.31
N GLN A 1097 -54.22 -6.98 1.08
CA GLN A 1097 -53.61 -8.07 0.33
C GLN A 1097 -53.88 -9.43 0.97
N CYS A 1098 -53.59 -9.59 2.26
CA CYS A 1098 -53.79 -10.86 2.96
C CYS A 1098 -55.26 -11.31 2.93
N LYS A 1099 -56.19 -10.37 3.09
CA LYS A 1099 -57.62 -10.64 2.99
C LYS A 1099 -58.03 -11.09 1.58
N ARG A 1100 -57.49 -10.45 0.52
CA ARG A 1100 -57.72 -10.89 -0.87
C ARG A 1100 -57.21 -12.32 -1.09
N TRP A 1101 -56.01 -12.65 -0.63
CA TRP A 1101 -55.47 -14.01 -0.77
C TRP A 1101 -56.35 -15.08 -0.12
N LEU A 1102 -56.90 -14.82 1.07
CA LEU A 1102 -57.82 -15.76 1.72
C LEU A 1102 -59.14 -15.90 0.95
N LEU A 1103 -59.71 -14.80 0.44
CA LEU A 1103 -60.92 -14.85 -0.40
C LEU A 1103 -60.67 -15.66 -1.68
N GLU A 1104 -59.54 -15.44 -2.35
CA GLU A 1104 -59.14 -16.17 -3.56
C GLU A 1104 -58.91 -17.66 -3.28
N ALA A 1105 -58.41 -18.01 -2.09
CA ALA A 1105 -58.28 -19.39 -1.63
C ALA A 1105 -59.62 -20.04 -1.20
N GLY A 1106 -60.74 -19.30 -1.27
CA GLY A 1106 -62.09 -19.80 -0.98
C GLY A 1106 -62.58 -19.56 0.45
N ALA A 1107 -61.91 -18.69 1.23
CA ALA A 1107 -62.35 -18.37 2.58
C ALA A 1107 -63.60 -17.49 2.59
N THR A 1108 -64.39 -17.59 3.66
CA THR A 1108 -65.47 -16.64 3.97
C THR A 1108 -65.15 -15.91 5.27
N PHE A 1109 -65.71 -14.72 5.50
CA PHE A 1109 -65.48 -13.92 6.70
C PHE A 1109 -66.78 -13.65 7.45
N ILE A 1110 -66.71 -13.60 8.78
CA ILE A 1110 -67.86 -13.27 9.65
C ILE A 1110 -68.25 -11.79 9.46
N ASP A 1111 -67.26 -10.90 9.48
CA ASP A 1111 -67.42 -9.45 9.29
C ASP A 1111 -66.52 -8.95 8.15
N ASN A 1112 -67.05 -8.09 7.28
CA ASN A 1112 -66.36 -7.66 6.04
C ASN A 1112 -65.96 -6.17 6.03
N GLU A 1113 -65.59 -5.61 7.18
CA GLU A 1113 -65.07 -4.23 7.22
C GLU A 1113 -63.74 -4.11 6.46
N SER A 1114 -63.51 -2.94 5.85
CA SER A 1114 -62.34 -2.66 5.00
C SER A 1114 -61.05 -2.42 5.77
N ASP A 1115 -61.15 -2.01 7.05
CA ASP A 1115 -60.00 -1.70 7.92
C ASP A 1115 -59.62 -2.86 8.86
N SER A 1116 -60.24 -4.02 8.67
CA SER A 1116 -60.02 -5.19 9.52
C SER A 1116 -58.59 -5.72 9.40
N ILE A 1117 -57.99 -6.02 10.54
CA ILE A 1117 -56.63 -6.55 10.64
C ILE A 1117 -56.60 -7.98 10.09
N CYS A 1118 -55.81 -8.20 9.05
CA CYS A 1118 -55.55 -9.52 8.50
C CYS A 1118 -54.07 -9.62 8.14
N GLU A 1119 -53.28 -10.36 8.89
CA GLU A 1119 -51.86 -10.55 8.60
C GLU A 1119 -51.58 -12.02 8.28
N ILE A 1120 -50.88 -12.27 7.18
CA ILE A 1120 -50.36 -13.58 6.81
C ILE A 1120 -48.83 -13.49 6.82
N SER A 1121 -48.20 -14.34 7.62
CA SER A 1121 -46.75 -14.48 7.67
C SER A 1121 -46.21 -14.84 6.28
N PRO A 1122 -45.15 -14.18 5.79
CA PRO A 1122 -44.55 -14.55 4.51
C PRO A 1122 -44.03 -16.00 4.45
N LEU A 1123 -43.75 -16.63 5.60
CA LEU A 1123 -43.40 -18.06 5.66
C LEU A 1123 -44.60 -18.98 5.37
N LEU A 1124 -45.82 -18.52 5.67
CA LEU A 1124 -47.03 -19.28 5.37
C LEU A 1124 -47.35 -19.19 3.89
N SER A 1125 -47.36 -17.98 3.32
CA SER A 1125 -47.66 -17.74 1.92
C SER A 1125 -46.88 -16.54 1.37
N TYR A 1126 -46.25 -16.69 0.20
CA TYR A 1126 -45.46 -15.65 -0.45
C TYR A 1126 -46.31 -14.71 -1.31
N ASN A 1127 -47.27 -15.29 -2.03
CA ASN A 1127 -48.14 -14.61 -2.99
C ASN A 1127 -49.55 -15.22 -3.01
N GLY A 1128 -50.05 -15.66 -1.84
CA GLY A 1128 -51.38 -16.25 -1.68
C GLY A 1128 -51.46 -17.76 -1.89
N GLU A 1129 -50.37 -18.42 -2.30
CA GLU A 1129 -50.34 -19.87 -2.49
C GLU A 1129 -50.41 -20.65 -1.16
N GLY A 1130 -51.01 -21.85 -1.19
CA GLY A 1130 -51.02 -22.79 -0.07
C GLY A 1130 -51.99 -22.44 1.05
N LEU A 1131 -53.00 -21.62 0.76
CA LEU A 1131 -54.00 -21.16 1.73
C LEU A 1131 -55.33 -21.94 1.63
N GLU A 1132 -55.51 -22.82 0.66
CA GLU A 1132 -56.77 -23.49 0.34
C GLU A 1132 -57.26 -24.41 1.48
N GLU A 1133 -56.35 -25.15 2.11
CA GLU A 1133 -56.69 -26.01 3.26
C GLU A 1133 -57.08 -25.16 4.49
N LEU A 1134 -56.37 -24.05 4.72
CA LEU A 1134 -56.71 -23.13 5.81
C LEU A 1134 -58.06 -22.46 5.55
N ALA A 1135 -58.27 -21.96 4.34
CA ALA A 1135 -59.51 -21.34 3.91
C ALA A 1135 -60.71 -22.28 4.06
N SER A 1136 -60.57 -23.55 3.67
CA SER A 1136 -61.63 -24.56 3.79
C SER A 1136 -61.91 -24.99 5.23
N THR A 1137 -60.89 -25.08 6.09
CA THR A 1137 -61.04 -25.58 7.47
C THR A 1137 -61.36 -24.50 8.51
N LYS A 1138 -61.02 -23.23 8.24
CA LYS A 1138 -61.19 -22.10 9.16
C LYS A 1138 -62.32 -21.14 8.77
N SER A 1139 -63.03 -21.41 7.68
CA SER A 1139 -64.18 -20.60 7.27
C SER A 1139 -65.42 -20.82 8.13
N PRO A 1140 -66.18 -19.76 8.48
CA PRO A 1140 -65.86 -18.35 8.25
C PRO A 1140 -64.79 -17.83 9.23
N ILE A 1141 -63.83 -17.06 8.72
CA ILE A 1141 -62.72 -16.47 9.49
C ILE A 1141 -63.22 -15.22 10.23
N GLN A 1142 -62.88 -15.12 11.53
CA GLN A 1142 -63.12 -13.93 12.34
C GLN A 1142 -61.90 -12.99 12.29
N LEU A 1143 -62.14 -11.69 12.07
CA LEU A 1143 -61.11 -10.65 12.12
C LEU A 1143 -61.14 -9.98 13.52
N PRO A 1144 -60.00 -9.52 14.08
CA PRO A 1144 -58.66 -9.52 13.52
C PRO A 1144 -58.05 -10.93 13.43
N VAL A 1145 -57.30 -11.21 12.36
CA VAL A 1145 -56.61 -12.50 12.20
C VAL A 1145 -55.12 -12.30 11.91
N VAL A 1146 -54.29 -13.11 12.54
CA VAL A 1146 -52.86 -13.22 12.28
C VAL A 1146 -52.58 -14.70 12.05
N LEU A 1147 -52.15 -15.04 10.84
CA LEU A 1147 -51.85 -16.41 10.42
C LEU A 1147 -50.34 -16.56 10.26
N ASP A 1148 -49.76 -17.44 11.06
CA ASP A 1148 -48.37 -17.84 10.95
C ASP A 1148 -48.26 -19.33 10.64
N ARG A 1149 -47.04 -19.82 10.46
CA ARG A 1149 -46.77 -21.23 10.19
C ARG A 1149 -47.05 -22.16 11.38
N THR A 1150 -47.03 -21.63 12.60
CA THR A 1150 -47.42 -22.29 13.85
C THR A 1150 -48.85 -21.96 14.19
#